data_AF-A0A0P1AD88-F1
#
_entry.id   AF-A0A0P1AD88-F1
#
_cell.length_a   1.000
_cell.length_b   1.000
_cell.length_c   1.000
_cell.angle_alpha   90.00
_cell.angle_beta   90.00
_cell.angle_gamma   90.00
#
_symmetry.space_group_name_H-M   'P 1'
#
loop_
_entity.id
_entity.type
_entity.pdbx_description
1 polymer ?
#
loop_
_entity_poly.entity_id
_entity_poly.type
_entity_poly.pdbx_seq_one_letter_code
_entity_poly.pdbx_strand_id
1 'polypeptide(L)'
;MAEAAEISRPMVGSMSGAGSTFRNSEYTREAMETSRLTESGGRESASYGPGGQRQTEMRLMAVEPDMGAAPERMGDYKGRIRTWPGLLLLLGILAAAVALITINAIDVRDQSNINAQRYESASRNRRKIKDGLDDDNVLISDDGQVGNPKKYPDMGCELPDYQSKNGQIYSVSKNGTEVPVGVKGLNWFGMETGLAIPFGLWENMDNGTSVYEIAAFLARNKFNSVRLPICIKHVLSDVAPEKSLINLETNRAMNISTYMTTIQSIVEALGYRHISVMISLHTLDPKKSGGAWFSDELGVTEDDFLTAVDTLTKNLCTSKYWNILGLDLKNEPHECSWGGSDPDWKKGATLIGNRMLEGCPNWMAFVEGIASKGTITLNGVEDTYFDWWGAGLADVGSHPISFDIENKLIWAPHYYNTGVMPAWYLYASGTQNAEGARENYVELDDETLRNNVEKTMDKMFGYLIRDDPNSAMVMGEFAGLYAKDAHPLKTTKRTSDFTMDIMLQDGYAGGYMWSLNPESAYQYNPADTYGHFTEGLLLDDWLTPNKVFLEGMATMDAFKDLKMFPCFEMEMEVATETVESSQHMEISVVRPLPESYGVITTATTNVSDAPTQTYRNTELTSGRANAYIDQGTGFDSGHDTKTQRQTEMKLMALGPSDVESLERVQDYKGRIRTWRGLLLLCVVVGVAAAITTICAKRANDRATMRQERYEHRIEARRRINDGLTDDDVIISDDGQVGNPKKYPSMGCELPNYQSKKGQIFAVSKNGTEVPVGIKGVNWFGMETSLAIPFGLWENMANGTSVYEVAAFLARNKFNSVRLPVCIKNILMNKAPEKSLINSNTNRAINITSYISTIQTIVEALGYRKISVMISLHTLDPMKSGGAWYSDELEVSEDHFLKAVDILTKNLCSSKYWNILGLDLKNEPYQCSWGGPTPDWQKGASLIGNRMLKGCSNWIAFVEGVAGSGTVTVGDRTDTYYNWWGGGLENAGDKSVELNVANKIVWAPHYYNTGVFPAWYLYASTGEKDASGAFKKYVELDDMTLRRNVEVTMDKMFGYLLRVDKNSAMVMGEFAGLYSKDAHPKKTTKRTTDYTIEVMLKAGYAGGYMWSLNPESAYQFNPADKYGTFTEGLLEDDWLTPNKVFMQGMEAMNGIKNLKMFPCFPQKETPKP
;
A
#
# COMPACT_ATOMS: atom_id res chain seq x y z
N MET A 1 -38.24 13.63 -14.30
CA MET A 1 -37.11 12.99 -15.02
C MET A 1 -35.91 13.90 -14.87
N ALA A 2 -35.39 13.99 -13.64
CA ALA A 2 -34.25 14.82 -13.28
C ALA A 2 -33.47 14.03 -12.21
N GLU A 3 -32.76 13.01 -12.68
CA GLU A 3 -31.66 12.37 -11.96
C GLU A 3 -30.53 12.34 -12.98
N ALA A 4 -29.85 13.47 -13.13
CA ALA A 4 -28.53 13.48 -13.74
C ALA A 4 -27.59 12.88 -12.69
N ALA A 5 -26.87 11.83 -13.09
CA ALA A 5 -26.05 11.02 -12.20
C ALA A 5 -24.96 11.87 -11.52
N GLU A 6 -24.95 11.86 -10.19
CA GLU A 6 -23.77 12.20 -9.39
C GLU A 6 -22.59 11.39 -9.95
N ILE A 7 -21.42 12.00 -10.15
CA ILE A 7 -20.19 11.29 -10.53
C ILE A 7 -20.04 10.13 -9.54
N SER A 8 -20.29 8.91 -10.03
CA SER A 8 -20.45 7.73 -9.18
C SER A 8 -19.12 7.40 -8.50
N ARG A 9 -18.98 7.81 -7.24
CA ARG A 9 -17.91 7.39 -6.35
C ARG A 9 -18.15 5.92 -5.97
N PRO A 10 -17.10 5.11 -5.75
CA PRO A 10 -17.29 3.78 -5.17
C PRO A 10 -17.97 3.93 -3.80
N MET A 11 -19.20 3.42 -3.68
CA MET A 11 -19.90 3.36 -2.41
C MET A 11 -19.12 2.46 -1.45
N VAL A 12 -18.50 3.06 -0.44
CA VAL A 12 -18.10 2.35 0.78
C VAL A 12 -19.39 2.12 1.57
N GLY A 13 -19.90 0.90 1.53
CA GLY A 13 -21.12 0.49 2.21
C GLY A 13 -21.05 0.80 3.71
N SER A 14 -22.01 1.58 4.22
CA SER A 14 -22.22 1.75 5.65
C SER A 14 -23.44 0.98 6.12
N MET A 15 -23.22 0.08 7.07
CA MET A 15 -24.23 -0.24 8.07
C MET A 15 -24.06 0.72 9.24
N SER A 16 -25.08 1.51 9.53
CA SER A 16 -25.21 2.34 10.72
C SER A 16 -25.77 1.51 11.88
N GLY A 17 -25.22 1.72 13.09
CA GLY A 17 -25.66 1.04 14.30
C GLY A 17 -24.86 1.40 15.56
N ALA A 18 -25.02 2.65 16.02
CA ALA A 18 -24.80 3.18 17.38
C ALA A 18 -23.41 3.08 18.06
N GLY A 19 -22.83 4.25 18.31
CA GLY A 19 -21.53 4.43 18.98
C GLY A 19 -21.55 4.27 20.50
N SER A 20 -20.44 3.78 21.04
CA SER A 20 -20.10 3.91 22.46
C SER A 20 -19.05 5.01 22.64
N THR A 21 -19.41 6.04 23.39
CA THR A 21 -18.54 7.08 23.90
C THR A 21 -17.56 6.50 24.93
N PHE A 22 -16.25 6.67 24.72
CA PHE A 22 -15.26 6.48 25.77
C PHE A 22 -14.80 7.83 26.30
N ARG A 23 -15.23 8.10 27.54
CA ARG A 23 -14.71 9.16 28.40
C ARG A 23 -13.23 8.90 28.69
N ASN A 24 -12.40 9.90 28.45
CA ASN A 24 -11.05 9.98 29.00
C ASN A 24 -11.11 9.95 30.52
N SER A 25 -10.55 8.91 31.14
CA SER A 25 -10.18 8.95 32.56
C SER A 25 -8.79 9.56 32.66
N GLU A 26 -8.75 10.75 33.24
CA GLU A 26 -7.56 11.41 33.75
C GLU A 26 -6.76 10.47 34.67
N TYR A 27 -5.44 10.42 34.47
CA TYR A 27 -4.51 10.18 35.57
C TYR A 27 -3.48 11.31 35.57
N THR A 28 -3.81 12.31 36.39
CA THR A 28 -2.94 13.36 36.87
C THR A 28 -1.73 12.78 37.59
N ARG A 29 -0.56 13.31 37.24
CA ARG A 29 0.71 13.13 37.93
C ARG A 29 0.83 14.31 38.90
N GLU A 30 0.85 14.07 40.21
CA GLU A 30 1.40 15.07 41.14
C GLU A 30 1.94 14.43 42.43
N ALA A 31 3.25 14.68 42.61
CA ALA A 31 4.03 14.96 43.82
C ALA A 31 3.60 14.44 45.21
N MET A 32 4.53 13.82 45.96
CA MET A 32 5.37 14.56 46.92
C MET A 32 6.48 13.72 47.58
N GLU A 33 7.61 14.41 47.64
CA GLU A 33 8.86 14.34 48.40
C GLU A 33 9.05 13.52 49.70
N THR A 34 10.36 13.43 50.02
CA THR A 34 11.06 13.35 51.33
C THR A 34 11.53 11.95 51.78
N SER A 35 12.72 11.72 52.34
CA SER A 35 13.97 12.48 52.42
C SER A 35 15.07 11.60 53.06
N ARG A 36 16.33 11.80 52.64
CA ARG A 36 17.53 12.08 53.48
C ARG A 36 18.36 10.97 54.22
N LEU A 37 19.70 11.17 54.06
CA LEU A 37 20.87 10.92 54.95
C LEU A 37 21.50 9.49 54.89
N THR A 38 22.82 9.25 54.90
CA THR A 38 24.05 10.05 55.16
C THR A 38 25.35 9.26 54.87
N GLU A 39 26.39 9.99 54.44
CA GLU A 39 27.81 9.97 54.84
C GLU A 39 28.82 8.80 54.63
N SER A 40 29.89 9.18 53.89
CA SER A 40 31.31 9.23 54.31
C SER A 40 32.28 8.08 54.02
N GLY A 41 33.51 8.50 53.65
CA GLY A 41 34.76 7.85 54.08
C GLY A 41 35.66 7.29 52.97
N GLY A 42 36.69 8.03 52.60
CA GLY A 42 37.83 7.49 51.84
C GLY A 42 38.98 7.04 52.75
N ARG A 43 39.86 6.15 52.25
CA ARG A 43 41.35 6.26 52.31
C ARG A 43 42.06 5.00 51.77
N GLU A 44 43.29 5.28 51.34
CA GLU A 44 44.40 4.44 50.88
C GLU A 44 44.66 3.09 51.60
N SER A 45 45.20 2.10 50.88
CA SER A 45 46.55 1.52 51.16
C SER A 45 46.93 0.31 50.27
N ALA A 46 48.20 0.33 49.86
CA ALA A 46 49.21 -0.74 49.73
C ALA A 46 49.00 -2.04 48.90
N SER A 47 49.94 -2.18 47.95
CA SER A 47 50.58 -3.36 47.35
C SER A 47 50.59 -4.70 48.13
N TYR A 48 50.32 -5.82 47.42
CA TYR A 48 51.15 -7.04 47.36
C TYR A 48 50.70 -7.94 46.18
N GLY A 49 51.64 -8.47 45.38
CA GLY A 49 51.41 -9.54 44.37
C GLY A 49 51.34 -10.95 45.03
N PRO A 50 51.62 -12.10 44.35
CA PRO A 50 52.11 -12.30 42.96
C PRO A 50 51.52 -13.52 42.17
N GLY A 51 51.96 -13.68 40.90
CA GLY A 51 52.08 -14.96 40.16
C GLY A 51 51.20 -15.12 38.91
N GLY A 52 51.66 -15.46 37.70
CA GLY A 52 53.00 -15.76 37.19
C GLY A 52 52.91 -16.36 35.76
N GLN A 53 53.96 -16.10 34.96
CA GLN A 53 54.40 -16.74 33.69
C GLN A 53 53.66 -16.41 32.38
N ARG A 54 54.31 -16.21 31.22
CA ARG A 54 55.71 -16.12 30.77
C ARG A 54 55.69 -15.52 29.36
N GLN A 55 56.57 -14.55 29.05
CA GLN A 55 56.93 -14.15 27.69
C GLN A 55 58.44 -14.40 27.50
N THR A 56 58.80 -14.99 26.35
CA THR A 56 60.19 -15.17 25.90
C THR A 56 60.61 -13.99 25.03
N GLU A 57 61.57 -13.20 25.53
CA GLU A 57 62.38 -12.26 24.75
C GLU A 57 63.63 -12.96 24.18
N MET A 58 64.03 -12.59 22.97
CA MET A 58 65.37 -12.91 22.43
C MET A 58 66.27 -11.67 22.52
N ARG A 59 67.35 -11.77 23.30
CA ARG A 59 68.51 -10.86 23.31
C ARG A 59 69.57 -11.36 22.31
N LEU A 60 70.05 -10.46 21.45
CA LEU A 60 71.25 -10.66 20.63
C LEU A 60 72.49 -10.18 21.41
N MET A 61 73.48 -11.07 21.49
CA MET A 61 74.82 -10.84 22.05
C MET A 61 75.62 -9.84 21.20
N ALA A 62 76.23 -8.86 21.84
CA ALA A 62 77.34 -8.10 21.29
C ALA A 62 78.64 -8.64 21.91
N VAL A 63 79.57 -9.02 21.03
CA VAL A 63 80.90 -9.55 21.35
C VAL A 63 81.82 -8.40 21.78
N GLU A 64 82.56 -8.62 22.87
CA GLU A 64 83.57 -7.71 23.44
C GLU A 64 84.73 -7.42 22.47
N PRO A 65 85.35 -6.23 22.53
CA PRO A 65 86.71 -6.03 22.08
C PRO A 65 87.72 -6.06 23.24
N ASP A 66 88.86 -6.66 22.90
CA ASP A 66 90.09 -6.88 23.63
C ASP A 66 90.69 -5.61 24.26
N MET A 67 91.25 -5.76 25.46
CA MET A 67 91.97 -4.70 26.20
C MET A 67 93.41 -4.62 25.70
N GLY A 68 93.76 -3.57 24.95
CA GLY A 68 95.17 -3.26 24.69
C GLY A 68 95.46 -2.36 23.49
N ALA A 69 95.05 -1.09 23.51
CA ALA A 69 95.66 -0.05 22.66
C ALA A 69 95.37 1.37 23.21
N ALA A 70 96.36 2.26 23.07
CA ALA A 70 96.42 3.62 23.62
C ALA A 70 95.36 4.59 23.01
N PRO A 71 95.03 5.72 23.69
CA PRO A 71 93.89 6.56 23.30
C PRO A 71 94.16 7.36 22.02
N GLU A 72 93.31 7.17 21.02
CA GLU A 72 93.31 7.98 19.80
C GLU A 72 92.82 9.41 20.09
N ARG A 73 93.54 10.41 19.55
CA ARG A 73 93.33 11.84 19.80
C ARG A 73 92.30 12.44 18.85
N MET A 74 91.73 13.56 19.28
CA MET A 74 90.64 14.35 18.71
C MET A 74 90.95 15.05 17.35
N GLY A 75 91.81 14.48 16.49
CA GLY A 75 92.31 15.11 15.26
C GLY A 75 91.75 14.59 13.93
N ASP A 76 91.06 13.45 13.91
CA ASP A 76 90.75 12.75 12.64
C ASP A 76 89.30 12.84 12.14
N TYR A 77 88.44 13.63 12.79
CA TYR A 77 87.09 13.89 12.27
C TYR A 77 87.08 15.07 11.28
N LYS A 78 87.55 14.82 10.05
CA LYS A 78 87.14 15.65 8.91
C LYS A 78 85.72 15.24 8.51
N GLY A 79 84.81 16.22 8.59
CA GLY A 79 83.38 16.06 8.45
C GLY A 79 82.95 15.21 7.25
N ARG A 80 82.13 14.21 7.55
CA ARG A 80 81.14 13.72 6.60
C ARG A 80 79.83 13.60 7.35
N ILE A 81 78.89 14.49 7.05
CA ILE A 81 77.49 14.35 7.44
C ILE A 81 77.04 13.00 6.87
N ARG A 82 77.02 11.96 7.70
CA ARG A 82 76.30 10.72 7.41
C ARG A 82 74.82 11.05 7.58
N THR A 83 74.21 11.64 6.56
CA THR A 83 72.78 11.46 6.34
C THR A 83 72.55 9.96 6.32
N TRP A 84 71.69 9.44 7.19
CA TRP A 84 71.33 8.02 7.20
C TRP A 84 70.34 7.79 6.06
N PRO A 85 70.74 7.29 4.86
CA PRO A 85 69.77 7.00 3.82
C PRO A 85 68.73 5.97 4.29
N GLY A 86 69.07 5.11 5.26
CA GLY A 86 68.15 4.14 5.84
C GLY A 86 67.03 4.76 6.70
N LEU A 87 67.28 5.84 7.43
CA LEU A 87 66.26 6.47 8.29
C LEU A 87 65.30 7.33 7.45
N LEU A 88 65.83 8.02 6.44
CA LEU A 88 65.03 8.74 5.44
C LEU A 88 64.23 7.78 4.56
N LEU A 89 64.78 6.62 4.20
CA LEU A 89 64.04 5.57 3.50
C LEU A 89 62.95 4.96 4.38
N LEU A 90 63.22 4.71 5.67
CA LEU A 90 62.22 4.18 6.61
C LEU A 90 61.08 5.20 6.84
N LEU A 91 61.42 6.47 7.04
CA LEU A 91 60.44 7.57 7.12
C LEU A 91 59.68 7.73 5.81
N GLY A 92 60.34 7.58 4.66
CA GLY A 92 59.71 7.59 3.35
C GLY A 92 58.73 6.44 3.13
N ILE A 93 59.06 5.23 3.61
CA ILE A 93 58.18 4.06 3.55
C ILE A 93 57.00 4.21 4.51
N LEU A 94 57.22 4.71 5.72
CA LEU A 94 56.14 5.02 6.68
C LEU A 94 55.21 6.11 6.14
N ALA A 95 55.76 7.19 5.59
CA ALA A 95 54.99 8.25 4.96
C ALA A 95 54.21 7.73 3.75
N ALA A 96 54.83 6.89 2.91
CA ALA A 96 54.16 6.26 1.76
C ALA A 96 53.06 5.29 2.20
N ALA A 97 53.26 4.50 3.26
CA ALA A 97 52.26 3.60 3.81
C ALA A 97 51.07 4.39 4.41
N VAL A 98 51.34 5.45 5.16
CA VAL A 98 50.29 6.35 5.69
C VAL A 98 49.56 7.04 4.55
N ALA A 99 50.26 7.52 3.52
CA ALA A 99 49.65 8.12 2.34
C ALA A 99 48.77 7.12 1.60
N LEU A 100 49.24 5.89 1.36
CA LEU A 100 48.47 4.84 0.68
C LEU A 100 47.25 4.39 1.50
N ILE A 101 47.38 4.26 2.83
CA ILE A 101 46.25 3.96 3.71
C ILE A 101 45.23 5.10 3.67
N THR A 102 45.69 6.35 3.72
CA THR A 102 44.82 7.53 3.66
C THR A 102 44.12 7.63 2.31
N ILE A 103 44.83 7.43 1.20
CA ILE A 103 44.27 7.42 -0.16
C ILE A 103 43.24 6.29 -0.31
N ASN A 104 43.54 5.06 0.12
CA ASN A 104 42.57 3.97 0.06
C ASN A 104 41.36 4.21 0.99
N ALA A 105 41.56 4.84 2.16
CA ALA A 105 40.46 5.20 3.04
C ALA A 105 39.56 6.29 2.44
N ILE A 106 40.17 7.26 1.74
CA ILE A 106 39.46 8.27 0.95
C ILE A 106 38.70 7.59 -0.20
N ASP A 107 39.35 6.73 -0.99
CA ASP A 107 38.70 6.00 -2.10
C ASP A 107 37.53 5.13 -1.60
N VAL A 108 37.68 4.44 -0.47
CA VAL A 108 36.58 3.64 0.11
C VAL A 108 35.45 4.52 0.63
N ARG A 109 35.76 5.67 1.24
CA ARG A 109 34.76 6.65 1.66
C ARG A 109 34.03 7.22 0.46
N ASP A 110 34.76 7.60 -0.58
CA ASP A 110 34.21 8.18 -1.79
C ASP A 110 33.37 7.13 -2.54
N GLN A 111 33.81 5.88 -2.60
CA GLN A 111 33.02 4.78 -3.17
C GLN A 111 31.76 4.48 -2.33
N SER A 112 31.84 4.57 -1.00
CA SER A 112 30.68 4.45 -0.12
C SER A 112 29.68 5.59 -0.36
N ASN A 113 30.16 6.82 -0.53
CA ASN A 113 29.34 7.99 -0.83
C ASN A 113 28.69 7.87 -2.22
N ILE A 114 29.45 7.43 -3.23
CA ILE A 114 28.94 7.16 -4.58
C ILE A 114 27.87 6.06 -4.53
N ASN A 115 28.07 4.99 -3.76
CA ASN A 115 27.09 3.92 -3.61
C ASN A 115 25.82 4.40 -2.90
N ALA A 116 25.94 5.23 -1.86
CA ALA A 116 24.80 5.86 -1.20
C ALA A 116 24.04 6.77 -2.18
N GLN A 117 24.74 7.63 -2.92
CA GLN A 117 24.13 8.48 -3.96
C GLN A 117 23.44 7.67 -5.06
N ARG A 118 24.03 6.55 -5.49
CA ARG A 118 23.41 5.64 -6.48
C ARG A 118 22.15 5.00 -5.92
N TYR A 119 22.16 4.57 -4.65
CA TYR A 119 20.99 4.01 -3.99
C TYR A 119 19.86 5.05 -3.89
N GLU A 120 20.17 6.26 -3.43
CA GLU A 120 19.19 7.34 -3.32
C GLU A 120 18.67 7.80 -4.68
N SER A 121 19.53 7.89 -5.69
CA SER A 121 19.13 8.18 -7.08
C SER A 121 18.25 7.09 -7.65
N ALA A 122 18.54 5.81 -7.38
CA ALA A 122 17.69 4.71 -7.77
C ALA A 122 16.35 4.73 -7.03
N SER A 123 16.34 5.09 -5.73
CA SER A 123 15.11 5.23 -4.94
C SER A 123 14.23 6.36 -5.46
N ARG A 124 14.82 7.53 -5.74
CA ARG A 124 14.12 8.63 -6.43
C ARG A 124 13.58 8.18 -7.78
N ASN A 125 14.39 7.52 -8.62
CA ASN A 125 13.94 7.09 -9.95
C ASN A 125 12.81 6.05 -9.91
N ARG A 126 12.68 5.25 -8.83
CA ARG A 126 11.53 4.37 -8.64
C ARG A 126 10.23 5.13 -8.35
N ARG A 127 10.33 6.25 -7.61
CA ARG A 127 9.21 7.10 -7.23
C ARG A 127 8.83 8.12 -8.30
N LYS A 128 9.79 8.48 -9.16
CA LYS A 128 9.65 9.50 -10.19
C LYS A 128 8.51 9.14 -11.14
N ILE A 129 7.60 10.09 -11.38
CA ILE A 129 6.56 9.94 -12.41
C ILE A 129 7.26 9.97 -13.77
N LYS A 130 6.96 8.97 -14.61
CA LYS A 130 7.64 8.64 -15.87
C LYS A 130 7.15 9.52 -17.04
N ASP A 131 7.21 10.82 -16.86
CA ASP A 131 6.87 11.84 -17.87
C ASP A 131 7.97 12.07 -18.90
N GLY A 132 9.17 11.52 -18.68
CA GLY A 132 10.31 11.66 -19.57
C GLY A 132 11.01 13.02 -19.49
N LEU A 133 10.68 13.84 -18.48
CA LEU A 133 11.28 15.14 -18.23
C LEU A 133 12.22 15.08 -17.03
N ASP A 134 13.29 15.87 -17.04
CA ASP A 134 14.20 15.99 -15.91
C ASP A 134 13.80 17.11 -14.95
N ASP A 135 14.27 17.01 -13.71
CA ASP A 135 13.98 17.99 -12.66
C ASP A 135 15.28 18.73 -12.32
N ASP A 136 15.27 20.03 -12.59
CA ASP A 136 16.44 20.89 -12.40
C ASP A 136 16.64 21.30 -10.92
N ASN A 137 15.62 21.09 -10.07
CA ASN A 137 15.59 21.55 -8.68
C ASN A 137 15.30 20.39 -7.71
N VAL A 138 16.15 19.35 -7.74
CA VAL A 138 16.02 18.20 -6.85
C VAL A 138 16.55 18.53 -5.45
N LEU A 139 15.69 18.41 -4.45
CA LEU A 139 16.02 18.68 -3.06
C LEU A 139 16.75 17.48 -2.45
N ILE A 140 17.89 17.73 -1.82
CA ILE A 140 18.66 16.73 -1.08
C ILE A 140 18.56 17.06 0.40
N SER A 141 18.01 16.15 1.20
CA SER A 141 17.89 16.31 2.65
C SER A 141 19.27 16.24 3.33
N ASP A 142 19.33 16.75 4.56
CA ASP A 142 20.51 16.71 5.44
C ASP A 142 21.14 15.31 5.64
N ASP A 143 20.34 14.25 5.53
CA ASP A 143 20.75 12.85 5.62
C ASP A 143 21.08 12.20 4.26
N GLY A 144 21.12 13.00 3.19
CA GLY A 144 21.49 12.57 1.85
C GLY A 144 20.35 11.99 1.02
N GLN A 145 19.12 11.85 1.55
CA GLN A 145 17.99 11.39 0.75
C GLN A 145 17.59 12.40 -0.31
N VAL A 146 17.37 11.91 -1.53
CA VAL A 146 17.10 12.72 -2.71
C VAL A 146 15.59 12.71 -3.01
N GLY A 147 14.98 13.88 -3.08
CA GLY A 147 13.55 14.06 -3.36
C GLY A 147 12.62 13.53 -2.27
N ASN A 148 13.08 13.54 -1.01
CA ASN A 148 12.29 13.14 0.16
C ASN A 148 12.73 13.93 1.41
N PRO A 149 12.45 15.25 1.47
CA PRO A 149 12.83 16.07 2.62
C PRO A 149 12.21 15.60 3.93
N LYS A 150 12.88 15.86 5.06
CA LYS A 150 12.23 15.84 6.40
C LYS A 150 11.41 17.10 6.68
N LYS A 151 11.69 18.19 5.97
CA LYS A 151 10.98 19.46 6.04
C LYS A 151 11.23 20.21 4.73
N TYR A 152 10.22 20.90 4.22
CA TYR A 152 10.43 21.83 3.10
C TYR A 152 11.18 23.08 3.58
N PRO A 153 12.10 23.63 2.76
CA PRO A 153 12.75 24.89 3.05
C PRO A 153 11.71 25.99 3.23
N ASP A 154 11.94 26.87 4.20
CA ASP A 154 11.18 28.12 4.28
C ASP A 154 11.63 28.99 3.11
N MET A 155 10.68 29.31 2.22
CA MET A 155 10.95 30.11 1.04
C MET A 155 11.10 31.60 1.38
N GLY A 156 10.82 32.01 2.61
CA GLY A 156 10.95 33.40 3.04
C GLY A 156 9.99 34.34 2.31
N CYS A 157 8.88 33.80 1.80
CA CYS A 157 7.90 34.57 1.05
C CYS A 157 7.08 35.42 2.01
N GLU A 158 6.72 36.63 1.63
CA GLU A 158 5.56 37.29 2.21
C GLU A 158 4.24 36.66 1.69
N LEU A 159 3.13 36.92 2.38
CA LEU A 159 1.79 36.55 1.93
C LEU A 159 1.32 37.60 0.89
N PRO A 160 1.24 37.27 -0.40
CA PRO A 160 0.76 38.20 -1.41
C PRO A 160 -0.71 38.51 -1.20
N ASP A 161 -1.13 39.69 -1.62
CA ASP A 161 -2.53 40.03 -1.79
C ASP A 161 -2.97 39.59 -3.19
N TYR A 162 -3.74 38.50 -3.27
CA TYR A 162 -4.24 37.99 -4.54
C TYR A 162 -5.48 38.77 -4.96
N GLN A 163 -5.48 39.27 -6.19
CA GLN A 163 -6.54 40.14 -6.69
C GLN A 163 -6.99 39.73 -8.09
N SER A 164 -8.29 39.90 -8.33
CA SER A 164 -9.00 39.69 -9.59
C SER A 164 -9.34 41.05 -10.19
N LYS A 165 -8.63 41.43 -11.26
CA LYS A 165 -8.76 42.73 -11.91
C LYS A 165 -8.62 42.59 -13.41
N ASN A 166 -9.34 43.39 -14.18
CA ASN A 166 -9.26 43.39 -15.65
C ASN A 166 -9.40 41.99 -16.27
N GLY A 167 -10.21 41.12 -15.65
CA GLY A 167 -10.43 39.75 -16.11
C GLY A 167 -9.25 38.80 -15.88
N GLN A 168 -8.25 39.19 -15.08
CA GLN A 168 -7.03 38.42 -14.83
C GLN A 168 -6.73 38.32 -13.33
N ILE A 169 -5.89 37.33 -12.96
CA ILE A 169 -5.42 37.14 -11.58
C ILE A 169 -4.06 37.82 -11.43
N TYR A 170 -3.91 38.61 -10.36
CA TYR A 170 -2.69 39.31 -9.98
C TYR A 170 -2.24 38.85 -8.59
N SER A 171 -0.94 38.59 -8.45
CA SER A 171 -0.26 38.47 -7.16
C SER A 171 0.37 39.82 -6.83
N VAL A 172 -0.08 40.45 -5.74
CA VAL A 172 0.38 41.78 -5.34
C VAL A 172 1.23 41.68 -4.08
N SER A 173 2.50 42.07 -4.19
CA SER A 173 3.41 42.17 -3.06
C SER A 173 3.05 43.34 -2.13
N LYS A 174 3.55 43.33 -0.88
CA LYS A 174 3.34 44.42 0.08
C LYS A 174 3.92 45.76 -0.38
N ASN A 175 4.97 45.74 -1.20
CA ASN A 175 5.57 46.97 -1.76
C ASN A 175 4.80 47.51 -2.98
N GLY A 176 3.71 46.86 -3.38
CA GLY A 176 2.86 47.27 -4.50
C GLY A 176 3.28 46.74 -5.86
N THR A 177 4.29 45.87 -5.95
CA THR A 177 4.60 45.15 -7.21
C THR A 177 3.47 44.19 -7.53
N GLU A 178 2.82 44.39 -8.68
CA GLU A 178 1.76 43.52 -9.21
C GLU A 178 2.32 42.60 -10.30
N VAL A 179 2.05 41.30 -10.19
CA VAL A 179 2.45 40.29 -11.18
C VAL A 179 1.20 39.56 -11.69
N PRO A 180 0.81 39.67 -12.97
CA PRO A 180 -0.27 38.87 -13.53
C PRO A 180 0.16 37.41 -13.67
N VAL A 181 -0.76 36.49 -13.37
CA VAL A 181 -0.54 35.04 -13.41
C VAL A 181 -1.74 34.34 -14.04
N GLY A 182 -1.50 33.58 -15.11
CA GLY A 182 -2.46 32.65 -15.70
C GLY A 182 -2.43 31.29 -14.98
N VAL A 183 -3.55 30.56 -14.96
CA VAL A 183 -3.70 29.29 -14.23
C VAL A 183 -3.80 28.10 -15.17
N LYS A 184 -2.77 27.25 -15.15
CA LYS A 184 -2.85 25.87 -15.63
C LYS A 184 -2.98 24.97 -14.42
N GLY A 185 -4.22 24.71 -14.04
CA GLY A 185 -4.57 23.97 -12.83
C GLY A 185 -5.03 22.54 -13.11
N LEU A 186 -5.05 21.74 -12.04
CA LEU A 186 -5.78 20.48 -12.01
C LEU A 186 -6.41 20.24 -10.64
N ASN A 187 -7.34 19.29 -10.59
CA ASN A 187 -7.95 18.85 -9.34
C ASN A 187 -7.22 17.62 -8.81
N TRP A 188 -6.87 17.65 -7.52
CA TRP A 188 -6.29 16.52 -6.82
C TRP A 188 -7.19 16.14 -5.64
N PHE A 189 -8.13 15.23 -5.91
CA PHE A 189 -9.20 14.91 -4.96
C PHE A 189 -8.81 13.77 -4.01
N GLY A 190 -9.59 13.63 -2.95
CA GLY A 190 -9.50 12.57 -1.95
C GLY A 190 -9.76 13.08 -0.53
N MET A 191 -9.35 14.32 -0.22
CA MET A 191 -9.48 14.88 1.12
C MET A 191 -10.93 15.15 1.51
N GLU A 192 -11.80 15.35 0.52
CA GLU A 192 -13.25 15.51 0.72
C GLU A 192 -13.99 14.19 0.94
N THR A 193 -13.31 13.06 0.79
CA THR A 193 -13.87 11.71 0.94
C THR A 193 -13.69 11.17 2.36
N GLY A 194 -14.21 9.97 2.63
CA GLY A 194 -13.98 9.26 3.90
C GLY A 194 -12.51 9.00 4.24
N LEU A 195 -11.58 9.08 3.28
CA LEU A 195 -10.15 8.85 3.52
C LEU A 195 -9.41 10.09 4.07
N ALA A 196 -9.99 11.29 3.93
CA ALA A 196 -9.45 12.54 4.47
C ALA A 196 -7.99 12.89 4.04
N ILE A 197 -7.51 12.32 2.94
CA ILE A 197 -6.20 12.58 2.32
C ILE A 197 -6.37 12.67 0.80
N PRO A 198 -5.55 13.42 0.06
CA PRO A 198 -5.58 13.34 -1.39
C PRO A 198 -5.01 11.98 -1.82
N PHE A 199 -5.54 11.40 -2.88
CA PHE A 199 -5.12 10.05 -3.29
C PHE A 199 -3.71 10.05 -3.88
N GLY A 200 -3.10 8.87 -3.95
CA GLY A 200 -1.76 8.65 -4.49
C GLY A 200 -0.62 8.69 -3.47
N LEU A 201 -0.85 9.14 -2.23
CA LEU A 201 0.22 9.36 -1.24
C LEU A 201 0.71 8.11 -0.49
N TRP A 202 0.13 6.95 -0.75
CA TRP A 202 0.42 5.71 -0.02
C TRP A 202 1.69 5.00 -0.47
N GLU A 203 2.42 5.52 -1.47
CA GLU A 203 3.53 4.89 -2.19
C GLU A 203 3.92 3.50 -1.67
N ASN A 204 3.54 2.47 -2.42
CA ASN A 204 3.91 1.10 -2.11
C ASN A 204 4.63 0.49 -3.33
N MET A 205 4.83 -0.82 -3.35
CA MET A 205 5.43 -1.45 -4.55
C MET A 205 4.52 -1.43 -5.78
N ASP A 206 3.23 -1.36 -5.51
CA ASP A 206 2.09 -1.31 -6.41
C ASP A 206 2.08 -0.08 -7.30
N ASN A 207 1.87 1.00 -6.59
CA ASN A 207 1.48 2.29 -7.10
C ASN A 207 1.61 3.31 -5.98
N GLY A 208 1.21 4.53 -6.31
CA GLY A 208 1.34 5.67 -5.44
C GLY A 208 2.72 6.30 -5.59
N THR A 209 2.83 7.49 -5.03
CA THR A 209 3.99 8.34 -5.12
C THR A 209 4.03 9.23 -3.87
N SER A 210 4.87 10.26 -3.87
CA SER A 210 4.95 11.23 -2.79
C SER A 210 4.42 12.59 -3.22
N VAL A 211 4.01 13.41 -2.24
CA VAL A 211 3.63 14.80 -2.48
C VAL A 211 4.79 15.59 -3.12
N TYR A 212 6.03 15.24 -2.79
CA TYR A 212 7.22 15.83 -3.42
C TYR A 212 7.25 15.55 -4.92
N GLU A 213 7.03 14.29 -5.32
CA GLU A 213 7.08 13.92 -6.73
C GLU A 213 5.86 14.44 -7.50
N ILE A 214 4.68 14.49 -6.89
CA ILE A 214 3.52 15.15 -7.50
C ILE A 214 3.85 16.60 -7.79
N ALA A 215 4.33 17.37 -6.79
CA ALA A 215 4.73 18.76 -6.99
C ALA A 215 5.81 18.91 -8.08
N ALA A 216 6.77 17.99 -8.15
CA ALA A 216 7.79 17.99 -9.19
C ALA A 216 7.20 17.68 -10.59
N PHE A 217 6.32 16.69 -10.72
CA PHE A 217 5.63 16.34 -11.95
C PHE A 217 4.79 17.49 -12.49
N LEU A 218 4.01 18.12 -11.61
CA LEU A 218 3.22 19.30 -11.95
C LEU A 218 4.11 20.42 -12.48
N ALA A 219 5.19 20.73 -11.77
CA ALA A 219 6.13 21.77 -12.17
C ALA A 219 6.79 21.50 -13.54
N ARG A 220 7.27 20.26 -13.76
CA ARG A 220 7.87 19.84 -15.05
C ARG A 220 6.91 19.97 -16.22
N ASN A 221 5.61 19.76 -15.97
CA ASN A 221 4.55 19.86 -16.97
C ASN A 221 3.81 21.21 -16.95
N LYS A 222 4.41 22.23 -16.32
CA LYS A 222 3.93 23.62 -16.23
C LYS A 222 2.56 23.80 -15.58
N PHE A 223 2.06 22.81 -14.84
CA PHE A 223 0.93 23.02 -13.94
C PHE A 223 1.39 23.89 -12.77
N ASN A 224 0.72 25.01 -12.55
CA ASN A 224 1.10 26.00 -11.54
C ASN A 224 0.05 26.19 -10.45
N SER A 225 -1.04 25.42 -10.47
CA SER A 225 -2.08 25.47 -9.43
C SER A 225 -2.73 24.11 -9.20
N VAL A 226 -3.16 23.85 -7.97
CA VAL A 226 -3.93 22.68 -7.57
C VAL A 226 -5.22 23.14 -6.90
N ARG A 227 -6.37 22.70 -7.43
CA ARG A 227 -7.64 22.74 -6.69
C ARG A 227 -7.67 21.53 -5.76
N LEU A 228 -7.82 21.78 -4.47
CA LEU A 228 -7.79 20.77 -3.40
C LEU A 228 -9.19 20.64 -2.78
N PRO A 229 -10.01 19.68 -3.23
CA PRO A 229 -11.30 19.35 -2.63
C PRO A 229 -11.17 18.95 -1.16
N ILE A 230 -11.96 19.55 -0.28
CA ILE A 230 -12.03 19.21 1.15
C ILE A 230 -13.48 19.05 1.65
N CYS A 231 -13.66 18.40 2.79
CA CYS A 231 -14.96 18.19 3.43
C CYS A 231 -15.15 19.11 4.64
N ILE A 232 -16.33 19.75 4.76
CA ILE A 232 -16.69 20.64 5.88
C ILE A 232 -16.63 19.90 7.22
N LYS A 233 -17.21 18.70 7.32
CA LYS A 233 -17.14 17.91 8.56
C LYS A 233 -15.72 17.51 8.96
N HIS A 234 -14.83 17.27 7.99
CA HIS A 234 -13.42 16.99 8.29
C HIS A 234 -12.71 18.23 8.84
N VAL A 235 -12.98 19.42 8.28
CA VAL A 235 -12.45 20.68 8.82
C VAL A 235 -12.93 20.91 10.25
N LEU A 236 -14.23 20.73 10.52
CA LEU A 236 -14.82 20.98 11.84
C LEU A 236 -14.36 19.99 12.90
N SER A 237 -14.17 18.72 12.53
CA SER A 237 -13.73 17.68 13.47
C SER A 237 -12.21 17.65 13.66
N ASP A 238 -11.45 18.12 12.67
CA ASP A 238 -9.98 18.15 12.62
C ASP A 238 -9.30 16.82 13.00
N VAL A 239 -9.95 15.70 12.66
CA VAL A 239 -9.45 14.36 13.00
C VAL A 239 -8.23 14.02 12.15
N ALA A 240 -7.19 13.48 12.78
CA ALA A 240 -6.01 12.98 12.09
C ALA A 240 -6.40 11.94 11.03
N PRO A 241 -5.94 12.06 9.77
CA PRO A 241 -6.16 11.03 8.79
C PRO A 241 -5.50 9.71 9.17
N GLU A 242 -6.02 8.60 8.62
CA GLU A 242 -5.51 7.26 8.90
C GLU A 242 -4.05 7.14 8.42
N LYS A 243 -3.15 6.86 9.37
CA LYS A 243 -1.70 6.88 9.10
C LYS A 243 -1.26 5.87 8.04
N SER A 244 -2.00 4.78 7.87
CA SER A 244 -1.70 3.73 6.89
C SER A 244 -1.97 4.17 5.45
N LEU A 245 -2.69 5.28 5.23
CA LEU A 245 -3.05 5.77 3.90
C LEU A 245 -1.96 6.66 3.27
N ILE A 246 -0.94 7.05 4.04
CA ILE A 246 0.20 7.84 3.56
C ILE A 246 1.50 7.10 3.90
N ASN A 247 2.38 6.93 2.93
CA ASN A 247 3.71 6.42 3.21
C ASN A 247 4.58 7.54 3.80
N LEU A 248 4.66 7.61 5.12
CA LEU A 248 5.47 8.61 5.83
C LEU A 248 6.98 8.41 5.68
N GLU A 249 7.46 7.25 5.24
CA GLU A 249 8.89 7.06 4.93
C GLU A 249 9.29 7.77 3.64
N THR A 250 8.33 7.98 2.73
CA THR A 250 8.55 8.67 1.45
C THR A 250 7.87 10.03 1.35
N ASN A 251 7.10 10.38 2.38
CA ASN A 251 6.53 11.69 2.65
C ASN A 251 6.97 12.21 4.02
N ARG A 252 8.28 12.21 4.29
CA ARG A 252 8.82 12.48 5.65
C ARG A 252 8.55 13.89 6.17
N ALA A 253 8.33 14.84 5.27
CA ALA A 253 7.97 16.22 5.59
C ALA A 253 6.49 16.39 5.94
N MET A 254 5.65 15.37 5.73
CA MET A 254 4.22 15.47 6.04
C MET A 254 3.95 15.29 7.53
N ASN A 255 3.26 16.28 8.11
CA ASN A 255 2.66 16.17 9.42
C ASN A 255 1.17 15.83 9.28
N ILE A 256 0.79 14.63 9.72
CA ILE A 256 -0.60 14.14 9.66
C ILE A 256 -1.27 14.08 11.04
N SER A 257 -0.80 14.90 11.99
CA SER A 257 -1.30 14.90 13.36
C SER A 257 -2.78 15.29 13.49
N THR A 258 -3.28 16.04 12.51
CA THR A 258 -4.66 16.50 12.38
C THR A 258 -4.99 16.66 10.89
N TYR A 259 -6.26 16.85 10.55
CA TYR A 259 -6.68 17.14 9.18
C TYR A 259 -6.04 18.45 8.68
N MET A 260 -6.04 19.49 9.52
CA MET A 260 -5.46 20.81 9.22
C MET A 260 -3.95 20.74 9.00
N THR A 261 -3.21 20.03 9.86
CA THR A 261 -1.75 19.87 9.68
C THR A 261 -1.39 19.09 8.42
N THR A 262 -2.28 18.21 7.97
CA THR A 262 -2.16 17.50 6.69
C THR A 262 -2.29 18.48 5.51
N ILE A 263 -3.32 19.34 5.52
CA ILE A 263 -3.49 20.42 4.52
C ILE A 263 -2.24 21.31 4.48
N GLN A 264 -1.78 21.78 5.64
CA GLN A 264 -0.59 22.63 5.77
C GLN A 264 0.65 21.99 5.12
N SER A 265 0.87 20.71 5.37
CA SER A 265 2.01 19.97 4.80
C SER A 265 1.95 19.85 3.28
N ILE A 266 0.76 19.63 2.72
CA ILE A 266 0.54 19.55 1.27
C ILE A 266 0.77 20.92 0.63
N VAL A 267 0.24 21.99 1.25
CA VAL A 267 0.41 23.37 0.79
C VAL A 267 1.89 23.77 0.79
N GLU A 268 2.65 23.44 1.83
CA GLU A 268 4.10 23.69 1.89
C GLU A 268 4.86 22.95 0.78
N ALA A 269 4.50 21.69 0.51
CA ALA A 269 5.12 20.89 -0.54
C ALA A 269 4.89 21.47 -1.95
N LEU A 270 3.67 21.93 -2.23
CA LEU A 270 3.32 22.60 -3.48
C LEU A 270 3.96 23.99 -3.57
N GLY A 271 3.98 24.74 -2.46
CA GLY A 271 4.57 26.08 -2.35
C GLY A 271 6.08 26.07 -2.60
N TYR A 272 6.78 25.02 -2.18
CA TYR A 272 8.20 24.82 -2.50
C TYR A 272 8.47 24.79 -4.02
N ARG A 273 7.48 24.36 -4.83
CA ARG A 273 7.54 24.36 -6.29
C ARG A 273 6.83 25.55 -6.93
N HIS A 274 6.46 26.57 -6.15
CA HIS A 274 5.70 27.73 -6.62
C HIS A 274 4.35 27.35 -7.26
N ILE A 275 3.77 26.25 -6.81
CA ILE A 275 2.44 25.79 -7.21
C ILE A 275 1.44 26.33 -6.19
N SER A 276 0.45 27.06 -6.67
CA SER A 276 -0.61 27.62 -5.83
C SER A 276 -1.67 26.57 -5.48
N VAL A 277 -2.45 26.85 -4.43
CA VAL A 277 -3.54 26.01 -3.96
C VAL A 277 -4.82 26.82 -3.88
N MET A 278 -5.87 26.31 -4.52
CA MET A 278 -7.24 26.75 -4.31
C MET A 278 -7.96 25.69 -3.48
N ILE A 279 -8.41 26.04 -2.27
CA ILE A 279 -9.10 25.09 -1.39
C ILE A 279 -10.57 25.06 -1.79
N SER A 280 -11.07 23.91 -2.23
CA SER A 280 -12.47 23.75 -2.63
C SER A 280 -13.29 23.17 -1.49
N LEU A 281 -14.31 23.91 -1.04
CA LEU A 281 -15.28 23.45 -0.05
C LEU A 281 -16.24 22.47 -0.72
N HIS A 282 -15.77 21.25 -0.89
CA HIS A 282 -16.29 20.35 -1.92
C HIS A 282 -17.47 19.51 -1.44
N THR A 283 -17.41 19.00 -0.21
CA THR A 283 -18.49 18.19 0.37
C THR A 283 -18.88 18.68 1.76
N LEU A 284 -20.17 18.56 2.09
CA LEU A 284 -20.64 18.76 3.47
C LEU A 284 -20.32 17.56 4.35
N ASP A 285 -20.46 16.34 3.80
CA ASP A 285 -20.23 15.07 4.47
C ASP A 285 -19.25 14.20 3.67
N PRO A 286 -18.42 13.34 4.31
CA PRO A 286 -17.44 12.53 3.58
C PRO A 286 -18.04 11.57 2.53
N LYS A 287 -19.36 11.34 2.56
CA LYS A 287 -20.09 10.47 1.61
C LYS A 287 -21.04 11.20 0.67
N LYS A 288 -21.38 12.45 0.95
CA LYS A 288 -22.37 13.22 0.19
C LYS A 288 -21.88 14.65 0.00
N SER A 289 -21.88 15.12 -1.26
CA SER A 289 -21.49 16.49 -1.59
C SER A 289 -22.37 17.53 -0.88
N GLY A 290 -23.69 17.30 -0.88
CA GLY A 290 -24.70 18.26 -0.44
C GLY A 290 -24.97 19.28 -1.53
N GLY A 291 -26.19 19.34 -2.07
CA GLY A 291 -26.52 20.19 -3.21
C GLY A 291 -26.62 21.69 -2.90
N ALA A 292 -26.67 22.05 -1.62
CA ALA A 292 -26.52 23.40 -1.11
C ALA A 292 -25.31 23.52 -0.17
N TRP A 293 -24.98 24.74 0.26
CA TRP A 293 -23.86 25.01 1.18
C TRP A 293 -24.18 24.65 2.65
N PHE A 294 -25.42 24.27 2.96
CA PHE A 294 -25.83 23.69 4.24
C PHE A 294 -26.91 22.62 3.99
N SER A 295 -27.12 21.74 4.96
CA SER A 295 -28.13 20.69 4.88
C SER A 295 -28.52 20.18 6.26
N ASP A 296 -29.81 20.30 6.59
CA ASP A 296 -30.39 19.72 7.80
C ASP A 296 -30.30 18.18 7.79
N GLU A 297 -30.48 17.53 6.64
CA GLU A 297 -30.36 16.07 6.49
C GLU A 297 -28.94 15.60 6.83
N LEU A 298 -27.93 16.33 6.37
CA LEU A 298 -26.53 15.99 6.64
C LEU A 298 -26.05 16.50 8.00
N GLY A 299 -26.87 17.27 8.73
CA GLY A 299 -26.49 17.86 10.01
C GLY A 299 -25.36 18.87 9.88
N VAL A 300 -25.38 19.69 8.84
CA VAL A 300 -24.44 20.81 8.63
C VAL A 300 -25.24 22.09 8.48
N THR A 301 -25.16 22.97 9.48
CA THR A 301 -25.87 24.27 9.48
C THR A 301 -25.08 25.35 8.73
N GLU A 302 -25.72 26.49 8.44
CA GLU A 302 -25.01 27.68 7.92
C GLU A 302 -23.85 28.09 8.84
N ASP A 303 -24.07 28.09 10.16
CA ASP A 303 -23.05 28.44 11.16
C ASP A 303 -21.90 27.44 11.19
N ASP A 304 -22.16 26.14 11.02
CA ASP A 304 -21.12 25.11 10.91
C ASP A 304 -20.24 25.36 9.67
N PHE A 305 -20.85 25.68 8.53
CA PHE A 305 -20.10 25.97 7.30
C PHE A 305 -19.22 27.21 7.47
N LEU A 306 -19.76 28.29 8.06
CA LEU A 306 -18.98 29.50 8.35
C LEU A 306 -17.89 29.25 9.39
N THR A 307 -18.13 28.39 10.38
CA THR A 307 -17.11 27.98 11.37
C THR A 307 -15.96 27.22 10.69
N ALA A 308 -16.24 26.43 9.66
CA ALA A 308 -15.20 25.77 8.87
C ALA A 308 -14.34 26.81 8.11
N VAL A 309 -14.96 27.84 7.53
CA VAL A 309 -14.25 28.97 6.90
C VAL A 309 -13.35 29.71 7.89
N ASP A 310 -13.87 30.00 9.09
CA ASP A 310 -13.11 30.63 10.17
C ASP A 310 -11.92 29.78 10.60
N THR A 311 -12.13 28.46 10.66
CA THR A 311 -11.08 27.49 11.00
C THR A 311 -9.97 27.47 9.93
N LEU A 312 -10.33 27.50 8.64
CA LEU A 312 -9.36 27.54 7.55
C LEU A 312 -8.55 28.83 7.55
N THR A 313 -9.22 30.00 7.54
CA THR A 313 -8.55 31.30 7.50
C THR A 313 -7.64 31.51 8.70
N LYS A 314 -8.09 31.18 9.91
CA LYS A 314 -7.28 31.25 11.14
C LYS A 314 -6.00 30.42 11.07
N ASN A 315 -6.04 29.25 10.46
CA ASN A 315 -4.90 28.31 10.44
C ASN A 315 -4.00 28.46 9.21
N LEU A 316 -4.50 29.07 8.14
CA LEU A 316 -3.85 29.06 6.82
C LEU A 316 -3.53 30.46 6.27
N CYS A 317 -4.11 31.54 6.81
CA CYS A 317 -3.80 32.90 6.36
C CYS A 317 -2.48 33.42 6.95
N THR A 318 -1.35 32.86 6.50
CA THR A 318 -0.01 33.29 6.93
C THR A 318 0.98 33.23 5.77
N SER A 319 2.10 33.94 5.88
CA SER A 319 3.19 33.89 4.89
C SER A 319 3.78 32.49 4.68
N LYS A 320 3.64 31.58 5.66
CA LYS A 320 4.07 30.19 5.52
C LYS A 320 3.28 29.44 4.45
N TYR A 321 2.01 29.79 4.28
CA TYR A 321 1.09 29.20 3.29
C TYR A 321 0.76 30.22 2.20
N TRP A 322 1.77 31.01 1.81
CA TRP A 322 1.65 32.13 0.88
C TRP A 322 0.98 31.74 -0.44
N ASN A 323 1.13 30.49 -0.86
CA ASN A 323 0.65 29.96 -2.14
C ASN A 323 -0.84 29.58 -2.13
N ILE A 324 -1.59 29.79 -1.04
CA ILE A 324 -3.05 29.63 -1.03
C ILE A 324 -3.69 30.87 -1.67
N LEU A 325 -4.42 30.67 -2.78
CA LEU A 325 -5.12 31.75 -3.49
C LEU A 325 -6.39 32.18 -2.77
N GLY A 326 -7.05 31.23 -2.11
CA GLY A 326 -8.29 31.45 -1.38
C GLY A 326 -9.18 30.22 -1.41
N LEU A 327 -10.49 30.46 -1.25
CA LEU A 327 -11.51 29.42 -1.20
C LEU A 327 -12.37 29.43 -2.45
N ASP A 328 -12.60 28.25 -2.98
CA ASP A 328 -13.75 27.95 -3.79
C ASP A 328 -14.92 27.63 -2.85
N LEU A 329 -15.89 28.55 -2.84
CA LEU A 329 -16.79 28.77 -1.71
C LEU A 329 -17.76 27.61 -1.48
N LYS A 330 -18.12 26.87 -2.53
CA LYS A 330 -18.87 25.61 -2.47
C LYS A 330 -18.85 24.96 -3.84
N ASN A 331 -18.45 23.69 -3.87
CA ASN A 331 -18.51 22.89 -5.09
C ASN A 331 -19.95 22.59 -5.52
N GLU A 332 -20.24 22.83 -6.79
CA GLU A 332 -21.44 22.42 -7.51
C GLU A 332 -22.77 22.61 -6.76
N PRO A 333 -23.12 23.84 -6.34
CA PRO A 333 -24.47 24.12 -5.88
C PRO A 333 -25.49 23.71 -6.96
N HIS A 334 -26.38 22.77 -6.67
CA HIS A 334 -27.39 22.30 -7.62
C HIS A 334 -28.80 22.18 -7.01
N GLU A 335 -28.91 22.37 -5.70
CA GLU A 335 -30.17 22.47 -4.96
C GLU A 335 -30.42 23.91 -4.47
N CYS A 336 -29.66 24.88 -5.00
CA CYS A 336 -29.78 26.29 -4.66
C CYS A 336 -30.47 27.10 -5.77
N SER A 337 -31.18 28.15 -5.38
CA SER A 337 -31.54 29.24 -6.30
C SER A 337 -30.43 30.27 -6.42
N TRP A 338 -30.54 31.19 -7.38
CA TRP A 338 -29.68 32.37 -7.51
C TRP A 338 -30.51 33.64 -7.34
N GLY A 339 -30.40 34.31 -6.18
CA GLY A 339 -31.17 35.50 -5.84
C GLY A 339 -32.68 35.23 -5.60
N GLY A 340 -33.04 33.97 -5.32
CA GLY A 340 -34.42 33.50 -5.20
C GLY A 340 -34.79 33.00 -3.80
N SER A 341 -35.47 31.85 -3.74
CA SER A 341 -35.85 31.20 -2.48
C SER A 341 -34.68 30.47 -1.82
N ASP A 342 -34.68 30.40 -0.49
CA ASP A 342 -33.71 29.59 0.24
C ASP A 342 -33.82 28.09 -0.11
N PRO A 343 -32.70 27.35 -0.21
CA PRO A 343 -31.32 27.85 -0.14
C PRO A 343 -30.94 28.74 -1.34
N ASP A 344 -30.50 29.97 -1.08
CA ASP A 344 -30.05 30.92 -2.10
C ASP A 344 -28.51 30.96 -2.14
N TRP A 345 -27.93 30.54 -3.25
CA TRP A 345 -26.48 30.51 -3.42
C TRP A 345 -25.88 31.92 -3.56
N LYS A 346 -26.59 32.88 -4.16
CA LYS A 346 -26.10 34.26 -4.24
C LYS A 346 -25.86 34.82 -2.84
N LYS A 347 -26.82 34.62 -1.94
CA LYS A 347 -26.73 35.01 -0.52
C LYS A 347 -25.62 34.23 0.20
N GLY A 348 -25.57 32.91 0.02
CA GLY A 348 -24.53 32.04 0.60
C GLY A 348 -23.12 32.47 0.18
N ALA A 349 -22.85 32.56 -1.12
CA ALA A 349 -21.57 33.00 -1.67
C ALA A 349 -21.15 34.37 -1.12
N THR A 350 -22.07 35.35 -1.07
CA THR A 350 -21.78 36.68 -0.49
C THR A 350 -21.35 36.57 0.98
N LEU A 351 -22.09 35.80 1.79
CA LEU A 351 -21.84 35.65 3.21
C LEU A 351 -20.54 34.90 3.50
N ILE A 352 -20.32 33.77 2.83
CA ILE A 352 -19.13 32.92 2.98
C ILE A 352 -17.88 33.69 2.50
N GLY A 353 -17.96 34.35 1.34
CA GLY A 353 -16.85 35.12 0.79
C GLY A 353 -16.45 36.29 1.69
N ASN A 354 -17.42 37.06 2.20
CA ASN A 354 -17.12 38.14 3.15
C ASN A 354 -16.56 37.60 4.47
N ARG A 355 -17.06 36.47 4.99
CA ARG A 355 -16.48 35.84 6.20
C ARG A 355 -15.04 35.39 5.97
N MET A 356 -14.75 34.78 4.82
CA MET A 356 -13.39 34.40 4.44
C MET A 356 -12.47 35.63 4.38
N LEU A 357 -12.93 36.72 3.77
CA LEU A 357 -12.14 37.95 3.62
C LEU A 357 -11.92 38.69 4.93
N GLU A 358 -12.85 38.58 5.89
CA GLU A 358 -12.66 39.05 7.27
C GLU A 358 -11.51 38.30 7.96
N GLY A 359 -11.44 36.98 7.78
CA GLY A 359 -10.36 36.13 8.32
C GLY A 359 -9.04 36.24 7.54
N CYS A 360 -9.11 36.46 6.23
CA CYS A 360 -7.95 36.57 5.34
C CYS A 360 -8.21 37.54 4.16
N PRO A 361 -7.87 38.83 4.30
CA PRO A 361 -8.13 39.83 3.26
C PRO A 361 -7.28 39.62 2.00
N ASN A 362 -6.20 38.84 2.09
CA ASN A 362 -5.28 38.57 0.99
C ASN A 362 -5.75 37.46 0.04
N TRP A 363 -6.79 36.69 0.43
CA TRP A 363 -7.35 35.62 -0.38
C TRP A 363 -8.40 36.12 -1.38
N MET A 364 -8.78 35.24 -2.28
CA MET A 364 -9.79 35.43 -3.33
C MET A 364 -10.93 34.42 -3.17
N ALA A 365 -12.15 34.85 -3.52
CA ALA A 365 -13.36 34.03 -3.45
C ALA A 365 -13.73 33.54 -4.87
N PHE A 366 -13.60 32.23 -5.07
CA PHE A 366 -14.00 31.57 -6.32
C PHE A 366 -15.46 31.13 -6.19
N VAL A 367 -16.30 31.61 -7.09
CA VAL A 367 -17.75 31.44 -7.05
C VAL A 367 -18.21 30.65 -8.25
N GLU A 368 -18.65 29.42 -7.99
CA GLU A 368 -19.34 28.58 -8.96
C GLU A 368 -20.80 29.02 -9.17
N GLY A 369 -21.45 28.51 -10.21
CA GLY A 369 -22.87 28.70 -10.52
C GLY A 369 -23.80 27.72 -9.80
N ILE A 370 -25.10 27.83 -10.09
CA ILE A 370 -26.11 26.85 -9.65
C ILE A 370 -26.37 25.79 -10.75
N ALA A 371 -27.34 24.90 -10.55
CA ALA A 371 -27.89 24.08 -11.62
C ALA A 371 -29.32 24.52 -11.96
N SER A 372 -29.56 24.97 -13.19
CA SER A 372 -30.89 25.36 -13.66
C SER A 372 -31.22 24.75 -15.03
N LYS A 373 -32.44 25.00 -15.50
CA LYS A 373 -32.90 24.61 -16.84
C LYS A 373 -33.20 25.87 -17.65
N GLY A 374 -32.79 25.86 -18.91
CA GLY A 374 -33.02 26.97 -19.84
C GLY A 374 -33.36 26.49 -21.24
N THR A 375 -33.66 27.43 -22.14
CA THR A 375 -33.79 27.15 -23.58
C THR A 375 -32.64 27.79 -24.35
N ILE A 376 -32.18 27.11 -25.39
CA ILE A 376 -31.15 27.60 -26.31
C ILE A 376 -31.50 27.19 -27.74
N THR A 377 -31.26 28.10 -28.69
CA THR A 377 -31.36 27.78 -30.11
C THR A 377 -29.97 27.48 -30.66
N LEU A 378 -29.75 26.22 -31.08
CA LEU A 378 -28.52 25.76 -31.71
C LEU A 378 -28.84 25.13 -33.07
N ASN A 379 -28.06 25.47 -34.09
CA ASN A 379 -28.19 24.87 -35.44
C ASN A 379 -29.63 24.94 -36.01
N GLY A 380 -30.37 26.00 -35.68
CA GLY A 380 -31.76 26.20 -36.12
C GLY A 380 -32.82 25.44 -35.32
N VAL A 381 -32.43 24.75 -34.23
CA VAL A 381 -33.31 24.01 -33.32
C VAL A 381 -33.31 24.67 -31.95
N GLU A 382 -34.49 25.07 -31.47
CA GLU A 382 -34.68 25.49 -30.08
C GLU A 382 -35.03 24.27 -29.23
N ASP A 383 -34.27 24.03 -28.18
CA ASP A 383 -34.54 22.95 -27.23
C ASP A 383 -34.11 23.35 -25.80
N THR A 384 -34.53 22.56 -24.83
CA THR A 384 -34.20 22.73 -23.42
C THR A 384 -32.83 22.16 -23.13
N TYR A 385 -32.02 22.90 -22.38
CA TYR A 385 -30.76 22.42 -21.84
C TYR A 385 -30.79 22.51 -20.31
N PHE A 386 -29.93 21.71 -19.68
CA PHE A 386 -29.66 21.76 -18.26
C PHE A 386 -28.24 22.26 -18.06
N ASP A 387 -28.05 23.15 -17.11
CA ASP A 387 -26.71 23.56 -16.67
C ASP A 387 -25.98 22.33 -16.11
N TRP A 388 -24.67 22.28 -16.31
CA TRP A 388 -23.85 21.45 -15.44
C TRP A 388 -23.97 21.97 -14.02
N TRP A 389 -23.87 21.08 -13.02
CA TRP A 389 -23.82 21.56 -11.65
C TRP A 389 -22.61 22.49 -11.48
N GLY A 390 -22.79 23.62 -10.81
CA GLY A 390 -21.74 24.65 -10.74
C GLY A 390 -21.62 25.56 -11.97
N ALA A 391 -22.44 25.43 -13.02
CA ALA A 391 -22.30 26.22 -14.26
C ALA A 391 -23.30 27.37 -14.41
N GLY A 392 -24.47 27.27 -13.78
CA GLY A 392 -25.58 28.19 -13.99
C GLY A 392 -25.31 29.57 -13.38
N LEU A 393 -24.81 30.49 -14.20
CA LEU A 393 -24.53 31.89 -13.85
C LEU A 393 -25.34 32.89 -14.70
N ALA A 394 -26.33 32.40 -15.46
CA ALA A 394 -27.14 33.22 -16.37
C ALA A 394 -27.89 34.38 -15.68
N ASP A 395 -28.23 34.23 -14.40
CA ASP A 395 -28.99 35.22 -13.63
C ASP A 395 -28.12 36.24 -12.88
N VAL A 396 -26.78 36.10 -12.92
CA VAL A 396 -25.83 36.99 -12.22
C VAL A 396 -26.04 38.45 -12.60
N GLY A 397 -26.33 38.74 -13.87
CA GLY A 397 -26.52 40.13 -14.33
C GLY A 397 -27.71 40.84 -13.66
N SER A 398 -28.71 40.07 -13.24
CA SER A 398 -29.87 40.59 -12.50
C SER A 398 -29.68 40.60 -10.98
N HIS A 399 -28.85 39.69 -10.46
CA HIS A 399 -28.58 39.53 -9.03
C HIS A 399 -27.06 39.38 -8.79
N PRO A 400 -26.27 40.46 -8.94
CA PRO A 400 -24.82 40.39 -8.85
C PRO A 400 -24.34 40.12 -7.41
N ILE A 401 -23.14 39.55 -7.31
CA ILE A 401 -22.40 39.39 -6.05
C ILE A 401 -21.37 40.51 -5.94
N SER A 402 -21.20 41.05 -4.73
CA SER A 402 -20.14 41.98 -4.39
C SER A 402 -19.63 41.65 -2.99
N PHE A 403 -18.32 41.68 -2.80
CA PHE A 403 -17.70 41.52 -1.49
C PHE A 403 -17.31 42.87 -0.89
N ASP A 404 -17.07 42.89 0.41
CA ASP A 404 -16.71 44.10 1.16
C ASP A 404 -15.29 44.60 0.79
N ILE A 405 -14.45 43.71 0.25
CA ILE A 405 -13.12 44.01 -0.28
C ILE A 405 -13.19 43.88 -1.81
N GLU A 406 -12.78 44.95 -2.51
CA GLU A 406 -12.75 45.00 -3.96
C GLU A 406 -11.76 44.00 -4.57
N ASN A 407 -11.97 43.62 -5.82
CA ASN A 407 -11.08 42.76 -6.61
C ASN A 407 -10.89 41.35 -6.02
N LYS A 408 -11.88 40.82 -5.29
CA LYS A 408 -11.80 39.49 -4.67
C LYS A 408 -12.66 38.40 -5.32
N LEU A 409 -13.52 38.77 -6.26
CA LEU A 409 -14.46 37.87 -6.93
C LEU A 409 -13.82 37.23 -8.17
N ILE A 410 -13.89 35.90 -8.25
CA ILE A 410 -13.51 35.12 -9.42
C ILE A 410 -14.69 34.22 -9.77
N TRP A 411 -15.09 34.21 -11.04
CA TRP A 411 -16.09 33.27 -11.54
C TRP A 411 -15.42 31.92 -11.82
N ALA A 412 -15.97 30.84 -11.26
CA ALA A 412 -15.39 29.50 -11.34
C ALA A 412 -16.40 28.44 -11.87
N PRO A 413 -17.05 28.64 -13.02
CA PRO A 413 -18.05 27.69 -13.51
C PRO A 413 -17.45 26.33 -13.86
N HIS A 414 -18.28 25.30 -13.87
CA HIS A 414 -17.93 23.95 -14.34
C HIS A 414 -18.49 23.69 -15.74
N TYR A 415 -17.77 22.94 -16.57
CA TYR A 415 -18.27 22.53 -17.88
C TYR A 415 -17.64 21.20 -18.34
N TYR A 416 -18.49 20.20 -18.56
CA TYR A 416 -18.05 18.83 -18.81
C TYR A 416 -18.31 18.34 -20.24
N ASN A 417 -17.85 17.12 -20.51
CA ASN A 417 -18.04 16.42 -21.78
C ASN A 417 -18.97 15.18 -21.60
N THR A 418 -19.15 14.41 -22.68
CA THR A 418 -20.02 13.21 -22.69
C THR A 418 -19.71 12.22 -21.58
N GLY A 419 -18.46 12.11 -21.12
CA GLY A 419 -18.08 11.18 -20.06
C GLY A 419 -18.95 11.33 -18.82
N VAL A 420 -19.33 12.56 -18.49
CA VAL A 420 -20.23 12.89 -17.38
C VAL A 420 -21.69 12.79 -17.80
N MET A 421 -22.08 13.41 -18.93
CA MET A 421 -23.45 13.32 -19.45
C MET A 421 -23.51 13.54 -20.98
N PRO A 422 -24.18 12.65 -21.74
CA PRO A 422 -24.45 12.79 -23.19
C PRO A 422 -25.46 13.90 -23.54
N ALA A 423 -25.10 15.15 -23.22
CA ALA A 423 -25.94 16.32 -23.49
C ALA A 423 -26.29 16.43 -24.98
N TRP A 424 -27.56 16.73 -25.28
CA TRP A 424 -28.07 16.68 -26.65
C TRP A 424 -27.33 17.62 -27.61
N TYR A 425 -26.87 18.77 -27.11
CA TYR A 425 -26.18 19.78 -27.90
C TYR A 425 -24.77 19.36 -28.34
N LEU A 426 -24.25 18.22 -27.87
CA LEU A 426 -23.00 17.63 -28.35
C LEU A 426 -23.20 16.70 -29.56
N TYR A 427 -24.45 16.49 -30.00
CA TYR A 427 -24.82 15.54 -31.07
C TYR A 427 -25.78 16.15 -32.08
N ALA A 428 -25.75 15.67 -33.32
CA ALA A 428 -26.67 16.09 -34.37
C ALA A 428 -28.09 15.48 -34.18
N SER A 429 -28.15 14.29 -33.57
CA SER A 429 -29.39 13.58 -33.26
C SER A 429 -29.14 12.53 -32.18
N GLY A 430 -30.21 11.84 -31.77
CA GLY A 430 -30.18 10.78 -30.76
C GLY A 430 -31.25 10.99 -29.69
N THR A 431 -31.62 9.93 -29.00
CA THR A 431 -32.65 9.96 -27.96
C THR A 431 -32.05 9.52 -26.64
N GLN A 432 -32.29 10.30 -25.59
CA GLN A 432 -31.83 9.95 -24.26
C GLN A 432 -32.75 8.90 -23.64
N ASN A 433 -32.18 7.80 -23.16
CA ASN A 433 -32.92 6.74 -22.46
C ASN A 433 -33.03 7.04 -20.95
N ALA A 434 -33.63 6.12 -20.19
CA ALA A 434 -33.89 6.29 -18.76
C ALA A 434 -32.60 6.37 -17.93
N GLU A 435 -31.55 5.69 -18.38
CA GLU A 435 -30.22 5.67 -17.77
C GLU A 435 -29.36 6.88 -18.17
N GLY A 436 -29.89 7.79 -19.00
CA GLY A 436 -29.21 9.00 -19.47
C GLY A 436 -28.30 8.79 -20.68
N ALA A 437 -28.17 7.56 -21.19
CA ALA A 437 -27.40 7.27 -22.39
C ALA A 437 -28.15 7.74 -23.64
N ARG A 438 -27.41 8.14 -24.67
CA ARG A 438 -27.96 8.71 -25.90
C ARG A 438 -27.93 7.68 -27.03
N GLU A 439 -29.03 6.99 -27.23
CA GLU A 439 -29.17 5.97 -28.27
C GLU A 439 -29.29 6.60 -29.67
N ASN A 440 -28.77 5.89 -30.67
CA ASN A 440 -28.79 6.30 -32.08
C ASN A 440 -28.19 7.70 -32.32
N TYR A 441 -27.17 8.05 -31.54
CA TYR A 441 -26.52 9.36 -31.65
C TYR A 441 -25.79 9.51 -33.00
N VAL A 442 -25.69 10.74 -33.48
CA VAL A 442 -24.85 11.11 -34.62
C VAL A 442 -23.89 12.19 -34.16
N GLU A 443 -22.58 11.93 -34.29
CA GLU A 443 -21.53 12.89 -33.92
C GLU A 443 -21.53 14.10 -34.87
N LEU A 444 -21.32 15.28 -34.29
CA LEU A 444 -21.17 16.54 -35.03
C LEU A 444 -19.77 16.63 -35.67
N ASP A 445 -19.68 17.36 -36.77
CA ASP A 445 -18.40 17.86 -37.29
C ASP A 445 -17.77 18.90 -36.34
N ASP A 446 -16.49 19.18 -36.53
CA ASP A 446 -15.70 20.05 -35.63
C ASP A 446 -16.25 21.48 -35.54
N GLU A 447 -16.65 22.08 -36.68
CA GLU A 447 -17.15 23.46 -36.73
C GLU A 447 -18.46 23.57 -35.94
N THR A 448 -19.39 22.64 -36.18
CA THR A 448 -20.68 22.63 -35.51
C THR A 448 -20.57 22.29 -34.03
N LEU A 449 -19.74 21.30 -33.65
CA LEU A 449 -19.52 20.93 -32.26
C LEU A 449 -18.88 22.10 -31.48
N ARG A 450 -17.84 22.72 -32.04
CA ARG A 450 -17.18 23.87 -31.42
C ARG A 450 -18.15 25.02 -31.21
N ASN A 451 -18.96 25.37 -32.22
CA ASN A 451 -19.99 26.41 -32.09
C ASN A 451 -21.00 26.08 -30.99
N ASN A 452 -21.44 24.82 -30.87
CA ASN A 452 -22.37 24.41 -29.82
C ASN A 452 -21.75 24.52 -28.42
N VAL A 453 -20.49 24.11 -28.25
CA VAL A 453 -19.76 24.27 -26.98
C VAL A 453 -19.64 25.75 -26.63
N GLU A 454 -19.21 26.60 -27.58
CA GLU A 454 -19.08 28.05 -27.38
C GLU A 454 -20.41 28.70 -26.97
N LYS A 455 -21.50 28.41 -27.70
CA LYS A 455 -22.81 29.00 -27.42
C LYS A 455 -23.41 28.55 -26.10
N THR A 456 -23.20 27.29 -25.72
CA THR A 456 -23.69 26.79 -24.43
C THR A 456 -22.87 27.33 -23.27
N MET A 457 -21.54 27.39 -23.39
CA MET A 457 -20.68 28.06 -22.40
C MET A 457 -21.07 29.53 -22.24
N ASP A 458 -21.22 30.28 -23.33
CA ASP A 458 -21.64 31.69 -23.30
C ASP A 458 -23.00 31.88 -22.63
N LYS A 459 -23.96 30.98 -22.93
CA LYS A 459 -25.30 31.00 -22.36
C LYS A 459 -25.33 30.69 -20.87
N MET A 460 -24.49 29.76 -20.40
CA MET A 460 -24.42 29.36 -18.99
C MET A 460 -23.68 30.39 -18.14
N PHE A 461 -22.55 30.90 -18.64
CA PHE A 461 -21.65 31.77 -17.86
C PHE A 461 -20.75 32.70 -18.68
N GLY A 462 -20.35 32.32 -19.90
CA GLY A 462 -19.29 33.01 -20.66
C GLY A 462 -19.59 34.47 -21.01
N TYR A 463 -20.88 34.85 -21.04
CA TYR A 463 -21.26 36.25 -21.23
C TYR A 463 -20.67 37.20 -20.17
N LEU A 464 -20.38 36.70 -18.96
CA LEU A 464 -19.79 37.48 -17.86
C LEU A 464 -18.40 38.02 -18.18
N ILE A 465 -17.66 37.42 -19.11
CA ILE A 465 -16.38 37.97 -19.56
C ILE A 465 -16.56 39.35 -20.20
N ARG A 466 -17.72 39.59 -20.82
CA ARG A 466 -18.07 40.87 -21.43
C ARG A 466 -18.79 41.80 -20.46
N ASP A 467 -19.69 41.25 -19.65
CA ASP A 467 -20.59 42.03 -18.80
C ASP A 467 -19.98 42.37 -17.42
N ASP A 468 -19.01 41.57 -16.96
CA ASP A 468 -18.19 41.81 -15.78
C ASP A 468 -16.69 41.68 -16.15
N PRO A 469 -16.14 42.62 -16.93
CA PRO A 469 -14.78 42.55 -17.43
C PRO A 469 -13.71 42.79 -16.36
N ASN A 470 -14.10 43.12 -15.12
CA ASN A 470 -13.15 43.30 -14.03
C ASN A 470 -12.84 41.98 -13.31
N SER A 471 -13.85 41.13 -13.11
CA SER A 471 -13.65 39.83 -12.46
C SER A 471 -13.02 38.81 -13.42
N ALA A 472 -11.96 38.15 -12.96
CA ALA A 472 -11.39 37.00 -13.65
C ALA A 472 -12.38 35.84 -13.70
N MET A 473 -12.28 35.05 -14.77
CA MET A 473 -12.96 33.77 -14.90
C MET A 473 -11.93 32.66 -15.04
N VAL A 474 -12.09 31.61 -14.25
CA VAL A 474 -11.36 30.35 -14.38
C VAL A 474 -12.36 29.22 -14.56
N MET A 475 -12.03 28.21 -15.35
CA MET A 475 -12.86 27.00 -15.37
C MET A 475 -12.60 26.20 -14.10
N GLY A 476 -13.60 26.06 -13.22
CA GLY A 476 -13.46 25.43 -11.90
C GLY A 476 -13.23 23.92 -12.00
N GLU A 477 -13.96 23.27 -12.92
CA GLU A 477 -13.78 21.88 -13.35
C GLU A 477 -14.15 21.74 -14.82
N PHE A 478 -13.33 21.03 -15.57
CA PHE A 478 -13.66 20.61 -16.93
C PHE A 478 -12.88 19.37 -17.36
N ALA A 479 -13.20 18.91 -18.56
CA ALA A 479 -12.72 17.67 -19.16
C ALA A 479 -13.32 16.41 -18.52
N GLY A 480 -12.49 15.52 -17.97
CA GLY A 480 -12.90 14.19 -17.55
C GLY A 480 -12.28 13.08 -18.42
N LEU A 481 -13.10 12.12 -18.86
CA LEU A 481 -12.69 11.10 -19.83
C LEU A 481 -12.14 11.78 -21.10
N TYR A 482 -10.97 11.35 -21.59
CA TYR A 482 -10.27 12.04 -22.67
C TYR A 482 -9.54 11.08 -23.63
N ALA A 483 -8.52 10.35 -23.18
CA ALA A 483 -7.75 9.45 -24.05
C ALA A 483 -8.50 8.14 -24.33
N LYS A 484 -9.40 7.72 -23.43
CA LYS A 484 -10.20 6.51 -23.58
C LYS A 484 -11.48 6.71 -24.40
N ASP A 485 -11.67 7.86 -25.02
CA ASP A 485 -12.85 8.19 -25.82
C ASP A 485 -13.10 7.13 -26.92
N ALA A 486 -14.21 6.41 -26.78
CA ALA A 486 -14.62 5.33 -27.68
C ALA A 486 -15.41 5.82 -28.89
N HIS A 487 -15.78 7.11 -28.95
CA HIS A 487 -16.50 7.64 -30.10
C HIS A 487 -15.65 7.57 -31.39
N PRO A 488 -16.28 7.28 -32.55
CA PRO A 488 -15.60 7.30 -33.85
C PRO A 488 -14.89 8.63 -34.18
N LEU A 489 -15.55 9.77 -34.00
CA LEU A 489 -14.96 11.10 -34.23
C LEU A 489 -14.30 11.69 -32.98
N LYS A 490 -14.31 10.98 -31.85
CA LYS A 490 -13.77 11.46 -30.57
C LYS A 490 -14.50 12.68 -30.01
N THR A 491 -15.84 12.68 -30.06
CA THR A 491 -16.65 13.79 -29.49
C THR A 491 -16.28 14.15 -28.06
N THR A 492 -16.04 13.18 -27.17
CA THR A 492 -15.70 13.46 -25.76
C THR A 492 -14.38 14.23 -25.64
N LYS A 493 -13.33 13.77 -26.34
CA LYS A 493 -12.05 14.46 -26.41
C LYS A 493 -12.18 15.84 -27.07
N ARG A 494 -12.86 15.92 -28.22
CA ARG A 494 -13.03 17.16 -28.99
C ARG A 494 -13.80 18.22 -28.21
N THR A 495 -14.81 17.85 -27.42
CA THR A 495 -15.50 18.79 -26.55
C THR A 495 -14.54 19.45 -25.58
N SER A 496 -13.65 18.69 -24.93
CA SER A 496 -12.63 19.23 -24.02
C SER A 496 -11.60 20.09 -24.75
N ASP A 497 -11.19 19.70 -25.95
CA ASP A 497 -10.28 20.50 -26.79
C ASP A 497 -10.91 21.86 -27.13
N PHE A 498 -12.18 21.87 -27.57
CA PHE A 498 -12.88 23.10 -27.89
C PHE A 498 -13.15 23.96 -26.66
N THR A 499 -13.43 23.38 -25.50
CA THR A 499 -13.51 24.13 -24.24
C THR A 499 -12.21 24.89 -23.96
N MET A 500 -11.05 24.24 -24.11
CA MET A 500 -9.75 24.92 -23.93
C MET A 500 -9.50 26.00 -25.01
N ASP A 501 -9.87 25.74 -26.26
CA ASP A 501 -9.74 26.72 -27.34
C ASP A 501 -10.58 27.98 -27.08
N ILE A 502 -11.81 27.81 -26.60
CA ILE A 502 -12.71 28.91 -26.23
C ILE A 502 -12.13 29.69 -25.05
N MET A 503 -11.63 28.99 -24.03
CA MET A 503 -10.99 29.64 -22.87
C MET A 503 -9.81 30.53 -23.30
N LEU A 504 -8.98 30.05 -24.22
CA LEU A 504 -7.86 30.82 -24.78
C LEU A 504 -8.32 32.00 -25.63
N GLN A 505 -9.34 31.79 -26.48
CA GLN A 505 -9.87 32.82 -27.37
C GLN A 505 -10.51 33.98 -26.60
N ASP A 506 -11.32 33.65 -25.60
CA ASP A 506 -12.12 34.62 -24.85
C ASP A 506 -11.34 35.24 -23.68
N GLY A 507 -10.11 34.78 -23.42
CA GLY A 507 -9.20 35.40 -22.47
C GLY A 507 -9.47 35.04 -21.01
N TYR A 508 -9.91 33.79 -20.74
CA TYR A 508 -10.04 33.28 -19.38
C TYR A 508 -8.70 33.35 -18.65
N ALA A 509 -8.72 33.58 -17.34
CA ALA A 509 -7.51 33.62 -16.52
C ALA A 509 -6.87 32.22 -16.34
N GLY A 510 -7.60 31.16 -16.66
CA GLY A 510 -7.10 29.79 -16.65
C GLY A 510 -8.19 28.76 -16.37
N GLY A 511 -7.80 27.58 -15.88
CA GLY A 511 -8.76 26.58 -15.42
C GLY A 511 -8.12 25.36 -14.76
N TYR A 512 -8.97 24.49 -14.21
CA TYR A 512 -8.57 23.27 -13.52
C TYR A 512 -9.20 22.04 -14.16
N MET A 513 -8.35 21.18 -14.73
CA MET A 513 -8.79 19.93 -15.33
C MET A 513 -9.12 18.90 -14.25
N TRP A 514 -10.26 18.22 -14.41
CA TRP A 514 -10.66 17.07 -13.62
C TRP A 514 -10.23 15.77 -14.32
N SER A 515 -9.32 14.96 -13.78
CA SER A 515 -8.48 15.21 -12.58
C SER A 515 -7.08 14.56 -12.69
N LEU A 516 -6.19 14.87 -11.75
CA LEU A 516 -4.90 14.17 -11.60
C LEU A 516 -5.11 12.65 -11.40
N ASN A 517 -6.15 12.32 -10.64
CA ASN A 517 -6.43 11.00 -10.10
C ASN A 517 -6.93 10.03 -11.18
N PRO A 518 -6.30 8.86 -11.35
CA PRO A 518 -6.82 7.80 -12.23
C PRO A 518 -8.19 7.25 -11.80
N GLU A 519 -8.54 7.38 -10.52
CA GLU A 519 -9.77 6.84 -9.93
C GLU A 519 -11.03 7.65 -10.29
N SER A 520 -10.89 8.77 -10.99
CA SER A 520 -12.04 9.57 -11.44
C SER A 520 -12.94 8.74 -12.35
N ALA A 521 -14.23 8.65 -12.01
CA ALA A 521 -15.20 7.80 -12.67
C ALA A 521 -16.15 8.59 -13.57
N TYR A 522 -16.57 7.96 -14.67
CA TYR A 522 -17.44 8.52 -15.70
C TYR A 522 -18.48 7.47 -16.09
N GLN A 523 -19.68 7.93 -16.47
CA GLN A 523 -20.84 7.06 -16.65
C GLN A 523 -21.07 6.67 -18.12
N TYR A 524 -20.44 7.35 -19.08
CA TYR A 524 -20.74 7.14 -20.50
C TYR A 524 -19.49 7.08 -21.38
N ASN A 525 -19.35 6.00 -22.14
CA ASN A 525 -18.31 5.87 -23.17
C ASN A 525 -18.59 4.71 -24.15
N PRO A 526 -19.00 4.97 -25.40
CA PRO A 526 -19.41 6.27 -25.95
C PRO A 526 -20.82 6.65 -25.47
N ALA A 527 -21.47 7.64 -26.12
CA ALA A 527 -22.71 8.27 -25.67
C ALA A 527 -23.87 7.30 -25.36
N ASP A 528 -23.97 6.19 -26.10
CA ASP A 528 -25.03 5.19 -25.98
C ASP A 528 -24.75 4.10 -24.94
N THR A 529 -23.57 4.12 -24.33
CA THR A 529 -23.10 3.06 -23.45
C THR A 529 -22.94 3.59 -22.03
N TYR A 530 -23.96 3.35 -21.20
CA TYR A 530 -23.90 3.57 -19.76
C TYR A 530 -23.00 2.51 -19.08
N GLY A 531 -22.12 2.93 -18.18
CA GLY A 531 -21.19 2.04 -17.51
C GLY A 531 -20.37 2.73 -16.42
N HIS A 532 -19.23 2.13 -16.10
CA HIS A 532 -18.26 2.69 -15.16
C HIS A 532 -16.89 2.74 -15.83
N PHE A 533 -16.44 3.93 -16.17
CA PHE A 533 -15.18 4.17 -16.85
C PHE A 533 -14.31 5.05 -15.97
N THR A 534 -13.02 4.73 -15.84
CA THR A 534 -12.11 5.55 -15.04
C THR A 534 -11.01 6.14 -15.89
N GLU A 535 -10.65 7.39 -15.65
CA GLU A 535 -9.53 8.07 -16.32
C GLU A 535 -9.10 9.33 -15.56
N GLY A 536 -7.78 9.50 -15.45
CA GLY A 536 -7.15 10.73 -15.00
C GLY A 536 -5.88 11.04 -15.79
N LEU A 537 -5.21 12.11 -15.36
CA LEU A 537 -3.92 12.53 -15.93
C LEU A 537 -2.80 11.52 -15.62
N LEU A 538 -2.87 10.84 -14.49
CA LEU A 538 -2.05 9.66 -14.19
C LEU A 538 -2.82 8.38 -14.48
N LEU A 539 -2.09 7.29 -14.74
CA LEU A 539 -2.63 5.94 -14.78
C LEU A 539 -2.70 5.35 -13.36
N ASP A 540 -3.39 4.23 -13.19
CA ASP A 540 -3.65 3.56 -11.90
C ASP A 540 -2.39 3.25 -11.06
N ASP A 541 -1.21 3.28 -11.68
CA ASP A 541 0.07 3.11 -10.98
C ASP A 541 0.55 4.39 -10.26
N TRP A 542 -0.08 5.55 -10.49
CA TRP A 542 0.32 6.88 -10.00
C TRP A 542 1.77 7.27 -10.36
N LEU A 543 2.39 6.54 -11.27
CA LEU A 543 3.79 6.71 -11.70
C LEU A 543 3.92 6.89 -13.20
N THR A 544 2.89 6.56 -13.97
CA THR A 544 2.87 6.69 -15.42
C THR A 544 1.83 7.73 -15.80
N PRO A 545 2.21 8.81 -16.50
CA PRO A 545 1.23 9.76 -16.99
C PRO A 545 0.44 9.15 -18.16
N ASN A 546 -0.84 9.48 -18.22
CA ASN A 546 -1.66 9.29 -19.40
C ASN A 546 -1.18 10.25 -20.48
N LYS A 547 -0.28 9.78 -21.34
CA LYS A 547 0.43 10.61 -22.31
C LYS A 547 -0.50 11.41 -23.23
N VAL A 548 -1.58 10.80 -23.72
CA VAL A 548 -2.53 11.48 -24.62
C VAL A 548 -3.27 12.59 -23.89
N PHE A 549 -3.68 12.35 -22.64
CA PHE A 549 -4.34 13.37 -21.83
C PHE A 549 -3.38 14.49 -21.44
N LEU A 550 -2.15 14.16 -21.04
CA LEU A 550 -1.10 15.13 -20.71
C LEU A 550 -0.72 16.01 -21.91
N GLU A 551 -0.59 15.42 -23.10
CA GLU A 551 -0.35 16.16 -24.35
C GLU A 551 -1.54 17.06 -24.72
N GLY A 552 -2.78 16.59 -24.52
CA GLY A 552 -3.98 17.42 -24.71
C GLY A 552 -4.01 18.65 -23.80
N MET A 553 -3.68 18.47 -22.52
CA MET A 553 -3.64 19.57 -21.54
C MET A 553 -2.46 20.53 -21.76
N ALA A 554 -1.50 20.20 -22.63
CA ALA A 554 -0.43 21.13 -23.01
C ALA A 554 -0.97 22.32 -23.83
N THR A 555 -2.19 22.26 -24.38
CA THR A 555 -2.87 23.42 -24.99
C THR A 555 -2.97 24.60 -24.01
N MET A 556 -3.18 24.31 -22.72
CA MET A 556 -3.24 25.33 -21.67
C MET A 556 -1.89 26.05 -21.43
N ASP A 557 -0.77 25.55 -21.99
CA ASP A 557 0.52 26.25 -21.93
C ASP A 557 0.48 27.63 -22.61
N ALA A 558 -0.51 27.84 -23.48
CA ALA A 558 -0.73 29.08 -24.21
C ALA A 558 -1.51 30.14 -23.40
N PHE A 559 -1.96 29.84 -22.18
CA PHE A 559 -2.63 30.84 -21.36
C PHE A 559 -1.74 32.06 -21.16
N LYS A 560 -2.35 33.23 -21.31
CA LYS A 560 -1.68 34.50 -21.09
C LYS A 560 -1.12 34.53 -19.67
N ASP A 561 0.12 35.01 -19.54
CA ASP A 561 0.79 35.13 -18.25
C ASP A 561 0.92 33.81 -17.47
N LEU A 562 0.86 32.64 -18.13
CA LEU A 562 1.15 31.36 -17.48
C LEU A 562 2.60 31.33 -17.00
N LYS A 563 2.77 31.31 -15.68
CA LYS A 563 4.07 31.24 -15.00
C LYS A 563 3.86 30.65 -13.61
N MET A 564 4.92 30.10 -13.02
CA MET A 564 4.87 29.69 -11.61
C MET A 564 4.58 30.90 -10.71
N PHE A 565 3.84 30.69 -9.61
CA PHE A 565 3.39 31.79 -8.76
C PHE A 565 4.57 32.49 -8.07
N PRO A 566 4.59 33.84 -8.02
CA PRO A 566 5.72 34.57 -7.46
C PRO A 566 5.74 34.45 -5.94
N CYS A 567 6.90 34.03 -5.40
CA CYS A 567 7.25 34.19 -4.00
C CYS A 567 7.99 35.53 -3.87
N PHE A 568 7.38 36.49 -3.20
CA PHE A 568 8.02 37.79 -2.94
C PHE A 568 8.85 37.69 -1.65
N GLU A 569 10.11 38.13 -1.68
CA GLU A 569 10.98 38.11 -0.49
C GLU A 569 10.42 39.04 0.62
N MET A 570 10.48 38.61 1.87
CA MET A 570 10.17 39.50 3.01
C MET A 570 11.21 40.62 3.16
N GLU A 571 10.77 41.88 3.20
CA GLU A 571 11.66 42.99 3.56
C GLU A 571 12.13 42.86 5.02
N MET A 572 13.44 42.74 5.24
CA MET A 572 14.03 42.88 6.58
C MET A 572 14.04 44.37 6.97
N GLU A 573 13.25 44.76 7.96
CA GLU A 573 13.41 46.07 8.61
C GLU A 573 14.81 46.17 9.23
N VAL A 574 15.69 46.97 8.63
CA VAL A 574 16.97 47.32 9.23
C VAL A 574 16.70 48.32 10.35
N ALA A 575 16.59 47.82 11.58
CA ALA A 575 16.62 48.66 12.77
C ALA A 575 17.97 49.41 12.84
N THR A 576 17.94 50.71 12.59
CA THR A 576 19.07 51.61 12.85
C THR A 576 19.23 51.80 14.35
N GLU A 577 20.12 51.03 14.99
CA GLU A 577 20.68 51.39 16.29
C GLU A 577 22.22 51.35 16.24
N THR A 578 22.79 52.52 16.53
CA THR A 578 24.21 52.83 16.69
C THR A 578 24.82 52.11 17.90
N VAL A 579 25.84 51.27 17.71
CA VAL A 579 26.88 51.01 18.73
C VAL A 579 28.24 50.69 18.07
N GLU A 580 29.27 51.25 18.68
CA GLU A 580 30.69 51.25 18.33
C GLU A 580 31.37 49.87 18.19
N SER A 581 32.42 49.89 17.35
CA SER A 581 33.50 48.92 17.11
C SER A 581 33.69 47.74 18.09
N SER A 582 33.82 46.51 17.56
CA SER A 582 35.14 45.88 17.29
C SER A 582 35.05 44.43 16.77
N GLN A 583 35.73 44.21 15.63
CA GLN A 583 36.46 43.02 15.15
C GLN A 583 35.75 41.66 14.86
N HIS A 584 35.39 41.51 13.58
CA HIS A 584 35.62 40.41 12.62
C HIS A 584 36.01 38.98 13.06
N MET A 585 35.26 38.00 12.54
CA MET A 585 35.81 36.76 11.99
C MET A 585 35.02 36.37 10.71
N GLU A 586 35.68 36.40 9.55
CA GLU A 586 35.15 36.07 8.21
C GLU A 586 35.08 34.55 7.96
N ILE A 587 34.03 34.10 7.26
CA ILE A 587 34.03 32.87 6.45
C ILE A 587 33.69 33.28 5.01
N SER A 588 34.55 32.82 4.09
CA SER A 588 34.65 33.22 2.69
C SER A 588 33.60 32.57 1.78
N VAL A 589 32.87 33.37 1.02
CA VAL A 589 32.02 32.94 -0.12
C VAL A 589 32.76 33.26 -1.43
N VAL A 590 32.83 32.29 -2.34
CA VAL A 590 33.44 32.42 -3.67
C VAL A 590 32.41 32.96 -4.66
N ARG A 591 32.80 34.02 -5.39
CA ARG A 591 32.05 34.81 -6.37
C ARG A 591 31.83 34.08 -7.71
N PRO A 592 30.83 34.48 -8.51
CA PRO A 592 30.92 34.50 -9.98
C PRO A 592 31.27 35.92 -10.50
N LEU A 593 32.05 35.96 -11.58
CA LEU A 593 32.39 37.17 -12.34
C LEU A 593 31.33 37.46 -13.43
N PRO A 594 31.04 38.75 -13.75
CA PRO A 594 30.12 39.14 -14.80
C PRO A 594 30.85 39.54 -16.10
N GLU A 595 30.16 39.51 -17.24
CA GLU A 595 30.49 40.40 -18.36
C GLU A 595 29.25 40.78 -19.18
N SER A 596 29.18 42.06 -19.46
CA SER A 596 28.11 42.86 -20.06
C SER A 596 28.23 42.97 -21.58
N TYR A 597 27.12 43.07 -22.31
CA TYR A 597 26.98 44.01 -23.45
C TYR A 597 25.49 44.35 -23.64
N GLY A 598 25.19 45.64 -23.79
CA GLY A 598 23.83 46.17 -23.90
C GLY A 598 23.45 46.64 -25.31
N VAL A 599 22.12 46.60 -25.57
CA VAL A 599 21.22 47.52 -26.31
C VAL A 599 21.62 47.84 -27.79
N ILE A 600 20.76 47.80 -28.82
CA ILE A 600 19.67 48.75 -29.15
C ILE A 600 18.83 48.25 -30.39
N THR A 601 17.50 48.41 -30.29
CA THR A 601 16.43 48.75 -31.29
C THR A 601 15.84 47.81 -32.36
N THR A 602 14.51 47.65 -32.20
CA THR A 602 13.34 47.85 -33.11
C THR A 602 13.07 46.97 -34.34
N ALA A 603 11.79 46.57 -34.38
CA ALA A 603 11.01 45.92 -35.42
C ALA A 603 11.04 46.58 -36.81
N THR A 604 10.89 45.78 -37.86
CA THR A 604 9.83 45.96 -38.87
C THR A 604 9.71 44.75 -39.83
N THR A 605 8.48 44.64 -40.31
CA THR A 605 7.76 43.72 -41.18
C THR A 605 8.27 43.49 -42.62
N ASN A 606 7.98 42.27 -43.10
CA ASN A 606 7.36 41.87 -44.38
C ASN A 606 8.12 41.76 -45.74
N VAL A 607 8.23 40.49 -46.18
CA VAL A 607 7.69 39.85 -47.42
C VAL A 607 8.40 40.00 -48.79
N SER A 608 8.36 38.87 -49.52
CA SER A 608 8.60 38.55 -50.97
C SER A 608 10.06 38.22 -51.35
N ASP A 609 10.43 37.06 -51.92
CA ASP A 609 9.78 36.19 -52.92
C ASP A 609 10.12 34.68 -52.78
N ALA A 610 9.18 33.82 -53.24
CA ALA A 610 9.22 32.35 -53.38
C ALA A 610 9.19 31.95 -54.88
N PRO A 611 9.16 30.66 -55.33
CA PRO A 611 9.16 29.37 -54.61
C PRO A 611 10.20 28.34 -55.15
N THR A 612 10.44 27.22 -54.44
CA THR A 612 10.78 25.92 -55.09
C THR A 612 10.64 24.70 -54.16
N GLN A 613 9.57 23.95 -54.42
CA GLN A 613 9.44 22.48 -54.50
C GLN A 613 9.87 21.53 -53.36
N THR A 614 8.81 21.05 -52.69
CA THR A 614 8.44 19.64 -52.42
C THR A 614 9.30 18.77 -51.51
N TYR A 615 8.70 18.52 -50.35
CA TYR A 615 8.85 17.36 -49.46
C TYR A 615 8.72 16.00 -50.17
N ARG A 616 9.49 15.02 -49.68
CA ARG A 616 9.16 13.60 -49.80
C ARG A 616 9.46 12.85 -48.50
N ASN A 617 8.45 12.09 -48.09
CA ASN A 617 8.38 11.15 -46.98
C ASN A 617 8.93 9.76 -47.33
N THR A 618 8.86 8.88 -46.31
CA THR A 618 8.55 7.43 -46.33
C THR A 618 9.69 6.49 -46.68
N GLU A 619 9.79 5.24 -46.19
CA GLU A 619 9.24 4.44 -45.08
C GLU A 619 9.99 3.08 -45.16
N LEU A 620 10.05 2.31 -44.08
CA LEU A 620 10.36 0.88 -44.13
C LEU A 620 9.15 0.08 -44.62
N THR A 621 9.32 -0.88 -45.54
CA THR A 621 9.00 -2.32 -45.36
C THR A 621 9.05 -3.17 -46.68
N SER A 622 9.80 -4.28 -46.60
CA SER A 622 9.55 -5.67 -47.10
C SER A 622 8.96 -6.04 -48.48
N GLY A 623 9.46 -7.18 -49.02
CA GLY A 623 8.70 -8.15 -49.83
C GLY A 623 9.53 -9.41 -50.18
N ARG A 624 9.29 -10.58 -49.54
CA ARG A 624 8.57 -11.81 -50.02
C ARG A 624 9.26 -12.57 -51.19
N ALA A 625 9.32 -13.91 -51.31
CA ALA A 625 8.83 -15.10 -50.58
C ALA A 625 9.40 -16.40 -51.23
N ASN A 626 9.05 -17.58 -50.65
CA ASN A 626 9.21 -19.01 -51.07
C ASN A 626 10.39 -19.76 -50.42
N ALA A 627 10.33 -21.04 -49.99
CA ALA A 627 9.27 -22.03 -49.72
C ALA A 627 9.94 -23.22 -48.97
N TYR A 628 9.12 -24.11 -48.39
CA TYR A 628 9.46 -25.33 -47.61
C TYR A 628 10.40 -26.35 -48.31
N ILE A 629 11.10 -27.18 -47.50
CA ILE A 629 11.17 -28.68 -47.52
C ILE A 629 12.54 -29.21 -47.00
N ASP A 630 12.46 -29.96 -45.90
CA ASP A 630 12.97 -31.32 -45.61
C ASP A 630 14.42 -31.81 -45.97
N GLN A 631 14.97 -32.55 -44.99
CA GLN A 631 15.90 -33.69 -45.06
C GLN A 631 17.26 -33.63 -45.82
N GLY A 632 18.34 -33.78 -45.04
CA GLY A 632 19.07 -35.05 -45.00
C GLY A 632 20.40 -35.19 -45.76
N THR A 633 21.39 -35.73 -45.01
CA THR A 633 22.69 -36.31 -45.43
C THR A 633 23.84 -35.32 -45.71
N GLY A 634 25.06 -35.43 -45.18
CA GLY A 634 25.73 -36.36 -44.27
C GLY A 634 27.26 -36.14 -44.37
N PHE A 635 28.00 -36.26 -43.25
CA PHE A 635 29.45 -36.57 -43.12
C PHE A 635 30.49 -35.67 -43.85
N ASP A 636 31.70 -35.35 -43.38
CA ASP A 636 32.55 -35.79 -42.26
C ASP A 636 33.71 -34.77 -42.04
N SER A 637 34.24 -34.74 -40.82
CA SER A 637 35.63 -34.42 -40.36
C SER A 637 36.34 -33.12 -40.80
N GLY A 638 37.05 -32.36 -39.95
CA GLY A 638 37.41 -32.51 -38.54
C GLY A 638 38.35 -31.37 -38.08
N HIS A 639 38.33 -31.10 -36.76
CA HIS A 639 39.37 -30.58 -35.83
C HIS A 639 40.45 -29.57 -36.33
N ASP A 640 40.87 -28.52 -35.60
CA ASP A 640 40.81 -28.26 -34.16
C ASP A 640 41.10 -26.78 -33.78
N THR A 641 40.38 -26.34 -32.75
CA THR A 641 40.68 -25.39 -31.64
C THR A 641 41.55 -24.11 -31.77
N LYS A 642 40.86 -23.00 -31.45
CA LYS A 642 41.04 -22.04 -30.32
C LYS A 642 42.03 -20.84 -30.35
N THR A 643 41.37 -19.67 -30.31
CA THR A 643 41.52 -18.47 -29.42
C THR A 643 42.68 -17.48 -29.58
N GLN A 644 42.32 -16.36 -30.23
CA GLN A 644 42.33 -14.94 -29.82
C GLN A 644 43.50 -14.32 -29.02
N ARG A 645 43.97 -13.19 -29.58
CA ARG A 645 44.91 -12.17 -29.11
C ARG A 645 44.19 -10.87 -28.73
N GLN A 646 44.78 -10.07 -27.84
CA GLN A 646 45.08 -8.63 -28.03
C GLN A 646 46.04 -8.18 -26.90
N THR A 647 47.33 -7.90 -27.13
CA THR A 647 48.04 -6.72 -27.69
C THR A 647 48.25 -5.57 -26.69
N GLU A 648 49.49 -5.41 -26.21
CA GLU A 648 50.05 -4.17 -25.66
C GLU A 648 51.19 -3.66 -26.57
N MET A 649 51.29 -2.33 -26.66
CA MET A 649 52.23 -1.59 -27.51
C MET A 649 53.63 -1.46 -26.89
N LYS A 650 54.65 -1.44 -27.76
CA LYS A 650 56.04 -1.10 -27.46
C LYS A 650 56.51 -0.10 -28.52
N LEU A 651 57.11 1.03 -28.11
CA LEU A 651 57.75 1.99 -29.02
C LEU A 651 59.26 2.01 -28.80
N MET A 652 59.99 2.06 -29.91
CA MET A 652 61.46 2.06 -30.05
C MET A 652 62.06 3.47 -29.95
N ALA A 653 63.38 3.56 -29.67
CA ALA A 653 64.29 4.39 -30.45
C ALA A 653 65.77 3.95 -30.33
N LEU A 654 66.28 3.45 -31.46
CA LEU A 654 67.60 3.53 -32.13
C LEU A 654 68.89 3.94 -31.37
N GLY A 655 69.99 3.21 -31.68
CA GLY A 655 71.38 3.41 -31.22
C GLY A 655 72.21 4.43 -32.02
N PRO A 656 73.55 4.50 -31.81
CA PRO A 656 74.46 3.73 -32.68
C PRO A 656 75.78 3.17 -32.05
N SER A 657 76.24 2.09 -32.69
CA SER A 657 77.62 1.64 -33.04
C SER A 657 78.73 1.47 -31.98
N ASP A 658 79.01 0.20 -31.67
CA ASP A 658 80.26 -0.57 -31.88
C ASP A 658 81.63 0.03 -31.54
N VAL A 659 82.34 -0.57 -30.55
CA VAL A 659 83.76 -0.97 -30.64
C VAL A 659 84.04 -2.24 -29.79
N GLU A 660 84.39 -3.31 -30.52
CA GLU A 660 85.33 -4.43 -30.26
C GLU A 660 85.59 -5.07 -28.87
N SER A 661 85.44 -6.40 -28.94
CA SER A 661 86.35 -7.48 -28.48
C SER A 661 86.23 -8.06 -27.06
N LEU A 662 86.32 -9.39 -27.07
CA LEU A 662 86.13 -10.37 -26.01
C LEU A 662 87.34 -10.44 -25.06
N GLU A 663 87.11 -10.43 -23.75
CA GLU A 663 88.00 -11.11 -22.80
C GLU A 663 87.22 -11.89 -21.74
N ARG A 664 87.76 -13.07 -21.42
CA ARG A 664 87.15 -14.13 -20.63
C ARG A 664 87.23 -13.87 -19.13
N VAL A 665 86.20 -14.39 -18.48
CA VAL A 665 86.08 -14.64 -17.05
C VAL A 665 87.19 -15.58 -16.57
N GLN A 666 88.03 -15.10 -15.64
CA GLN A 666 88.56 -15.92 -14.55
C GLN A 666 89.26 -15.03 -13.52
N ASP A 667 88.48 -14.52 -12.55
CA ASP A 667 88.81 -14.50 -11.11
C ASP A 667 87.86 -13.56 -10.37
N TYR A 668 86.73 -14.08 -9.89
CA TYR A 668 86.05 -13.48 -8.74
C TYR A 668 85.50 -14.58 -7.85
N LYS A 669 86.24 -14.86 -6.77
CA LYS A 669 85.81 -15.73 -5.67
C LYS A 669 84.54 -15.15 -5.05
N GLY A 670 83.50 -15.98 -4.99
CA GLY A 670 82.19 -15.62 -4.48
C GLY A 670 82.22 -15.11 -3.04
N ARG A 671 81.66 -13.91 -2.84
CA ARG A 671 80.88 -13.58 -1.64
C ARG A 671 79.46 -13.33 -2.09
N ILE A 672 78.55 -14.23 -1.72
CA ILE A 672 77.10 -14.01 -1.85
C ILE A 672 76.76 -12.82 -0.94
N ARG A 673 76.65 -11.62 -1.52
CA ARG A 673 76.02 -10.48 -0.86
C ARG A 673 74.52 -10.78 -0.81
N THR A 674 74.04 -11.34 0.30
CA THR A 674 72.62 -11.33 0.61
C THR A 674 72.17 -9.87 0.65
N TRP A 675 71.48 -9.42 -0.39
CA TRP A 675 70.87 -8.10 -0.45
C TRP A 675 69.75 -8.04 0.60
N ARG A 676 70.11 -7.66 1.84
CA ARG A 676 69.16 -7.48 2.95
C ARG A 676 68.03 -6.50 2.59
N GLY A 677 68.25 -5.59 1.64
CA GLY A 677 67.23 -4.67 1.12
C GLY A 677 66.16 -5.34 0.24
N LEU A 678 66.48 -6.41 -0.51
CA LEU A 678 65.50 -7.09 -1.36
C LEU A 678 64.53 -7.94 -0.52
N LEU A 679 65.06 -8.62 0.51
CA LEU A 679 64.25 -9.32 1.51
C LEU A 679 63.35 -8.34 2.28
N LEU A 680 63.86 -7.18 2.69
CA LEU A 680 63.05 -6.14 3.34
C LEU A 680 61.95 -5.63 2.40
N LEU A 681 62.26 -5.39 1.13
CA LEU A 681 61.28 -4.96 0.12
C LEU A 681 60.19 -6.03 -0.08
N CYS A 682 60.56 -7.30 -0.21
CA CYS A 682 59.59 -8.40 -0.32
C CYS A 682 58.72 -8.53 0.94
N VAL A 683 59.29 -8.33 2.13
CA VAL A 683 58.52 -8.31 3.39
C VAL A 683 57.58 -7.11 3.44
N VAL A 684 58.02 -5.91 3.04
CA VAL A 684 57.17 -4.70 3.05
C VAL A 684 56.03 -4.81 2.03
N VAL A 685 56.31 -5.28 0.81
CA VAL A 685 55.28 -5.50 -0.22
C VAL A 685 54.33 -6.63 0.19
N GLY A 686 54.84 -7.72 0.78
CA GLY A 686 54.03 -8.81 1.30
C GLY A 686 53.12 -8.38 2.46
N VAL A 687 53.63 -7.56 3.38
CA VAL A 687 52.86 -6.99 4.49
C VAL A 687 51.83 -5.98 3.99
N ALA A 688 52.17 -5.10 3.04
CA ALA A 688 51.22 -4.16 2.45
C ALA A 688 50.08 -4.91 1.73
N ALA A 689 50.40 -5.91 0.89
CA ALA A 689 49.41 -6.73 0.21
C ALA A 689 48.53 -7.52 1.20
N ALA A 690 49.11 -8.06 2.28
CA ALA A 690 48.36 -8.72 3.33
C ALA A 690 47.43 -7.76 4.07
N ILE A 691 47.89 -6.55 4.42
CA ILE A 691 47.08 -5.53 5.09
C ILE A 691 45.93 -5.08 4.18
N THR A 692 46.17 -4.80 2.91
CA THR A 692 45.13 -4.42 1.95
C THR A 692 44.08 -5.52 1.81
N THR A 693 44.51 -6.78 1.71
CA THR A 693 43.61 -7.93 1.62
C THR A 693 42.80 -8.12 2.91
N ILE A 694 43.43 -7.94 4.09
CA ILE A 694 42.75 -8.02 5.39
C ILE A 694 41.75 -6.88 5.57
N CYS A 695 42.09 -5.65 5.15
CA CYS A 695 41.20 -4.50 5.23
C CYS A 695 40.04 -4.62 4.25
N ALA A 696 40.27 -5.06 3.01
CA ALA A 696 39.22 -5.32 2.02
C ALA A 696 38.28 -6.43 2.50
N LYS A 697 38.83 -7.52 3.06
CA LYS A 697 38.05 -8.61 3.66
C LYS A 697 37.22 -8.10 4.85
N ARG A 698 37.82 -7.35 5.77
CA ARG A 698 37.11 -6.74 6.91
C ARG A 698 36.03 -5.74 6.48
N ALA A 699 36.23 -5.01 5.39
CA ALA A 699 35.22 -4.09 4.86
C ALA A 699 34.04 -4.84 4.24
N ASN A 700 34.33 -5.91 3.49
CA ASN A 700 33.32 -6.82 2.96
C ASN A 700 32.54 -7.50 4.09
N ASP A 701 33.23 -8.05 5.09
CA ASP A 701 32.62 -8.67 6.27
C ASP A 701 31.73 -7.66 7.03
N ARG A 702 32.12 -6.38 7.12
CA ARG A 702 31.29 -5.31 7.69
C ARG A 702 30.10 -4.91 6.83
N ALA A 703 30.19 -5.02 5.50
CA ALA A 703 29.07 -4.80 4.61
C ALA A 703 28.04 -5.93 4.74
N THR A 704 28.49 -7.19 4.70
CA THR A 704 27.66 -8.37 4.90
C THR A 704 26.99 -8.36 6.27
N MET A 705 27.74 -8.07 7.36
CA MET A 705 27.16 -7.93 8.70
C MET A 705 26.16 -6.77 8.85
N ARG A 706 26.23 -5.73 8.00
CA ARG A 706 25.25 -4.64 8.00
C ARG A 706 23.97 -5.06 7.27
N GLN A 707 24.12 -5.77 6.15
CA GLN A 707 23.00 -6.34 5.42
C GLN A 707 22.27 -7.39 6.26
N GLU A 708 22.98 -8.34 6.88
CA GLU A 708 22.40 -9.31 7.81
C GLU A 708 21.66 -8.63 8.96
N ARG A 709 22.26 -7.62 9.60
CA ARG A 709 21.59 -6.85 10.67
C ARG A 709 20.40 -6.03 10.20
N TYR A 710 20.36 -5.63 8.93
CA TYR A 710 19.19 -4.98 8.35
C TYR A 710 18.09 -6.02 8.15
N GLU A 711 18.39 -7.12 7.45
CA GLU A 711 17.41 -8.19 7.18
C GLU A 711 16.85 -8.84 8.44
N HIS A 712 17.67 -9.07 9.48
CA HIS A 712 17.20 -9.51 10.79
C HIS A 712 16.29 -8.49 11.48
N ARG A 713 16.50 -7.18 11.27
CA ARG A 713 15.58 -6.16 11.79
C ARG A 713 14.27 -6.13 11.00
N ILE A 714 14.31 -6.32 9.69
CA ILE A 714 13.11 -6.41 8.84
C ILE A 714 12.28 -7.64 9.22
N GLU A 715 12.93 -8.80 9.36
CA GLU A 715 12.29 -10.04 9.80
C GLU A 715 11.67 -9.90 11.19
N ALA A 716 12.40 -9.31 12.15
CA ALA A 716 11.88 -9.09 13.50
C ALA A 716 10.63 -8.18 13.55
N ARG A 717 10.47 -7.24 12.61
CA ARG A 717 9.27 -6.37 12.56
C ARG A 717 8.00 -7.09 12.15
N ARG A 718 8.11 -8.01 11.19
CA ARG A 718 6.96 -8.79 10.70
C ARG A 718 6.67 -10.03 11.54
N ARG A 719 7.58 -10.38 12.45
CA ARG A 719 7.51 -11.58 13.29
C ARG A 719 6.35 -11.48 14.28
N ILE A 720 5.58 -12.56 14.41
CA ILE A 720 4.56 -12.66 15.44
C ILE A 720 5.25 -12.93 16.79
N ASN A 721 5.00 -12.05 17.76
CA ASN A 721 5.68 -11.95 19.05
C ASN A 721 5.22 -13.01 20.06
N ASP A 722 5.38 -14.29 19.72
CA ASP A 722 5.04 -15.44 20.57
C ASP A 722 6.16 -15.83 21.56
N GLY A 723 7.34 -15.23 21.44
CA GLY A 723 8.50 -15.51 22.30
C GLY A 723 9.20 -16.83 22.03
N LEU A 724 8.86 -17.53 20.94
CA LEU A 724 9.46 -18.81 20.54
C LEU A 724 10.40 -18.62 19.34
N THR A 725 11.53 -19.33 19.31
CA THR A 725 12.48 -19.29 18.19
C THR A 725 12.12 -20.24 17.07
N ASP A 726 12.64 -19.97 15.87
CA ASP A 726 12.48 -20.80 14.68
C ASP A 726 13.85 -21.30 14.23
N ASP A 727 14.02 -22.61 14.15
CA ASP A 727 15.29 -23.24 13.73
C ASP A 727 15.38 -23.39 12.20
N ASP A 728 14.25 -23.26 11.48
CA ASP A 728 14.13 -23.52 10.04
C ASP A 728 13.90 -22.22 9.25
N VAL A 729 14.69 -21.18 9.53
CA VAL A 729 14.58 -19.87 8.87
C VAL A 729 15.10 -19.93 7.43
N ILE A 730 14.25 -19.60 6.45
CA ILE A 730 14.70 -19.52 5.05
C ILE A 730 15.49 -18.22 4.83
N ILE A 731 16.67 -18.34 4.25
CA ILE A 731 17.40 -17.21 3.68
C ILE A 731 17.30 -17.33 2.15
N SER A 732 16.69 -16.34 1.51
CA SER A 732 16.53 -16.27 0.06
C SER A 732 17.88 -16.06 -0.65
N ASP A 733 17.93 -16.33 -1.95
CA ASP A 733 19.13 -16.19 -2.80
C ASP A 733 19.75 -14.78 -2.82
N ASP A 734 18.93 -13.77 -2.53
CA ASP A 734 19.29 -12.36 -2.40
C ASP A 734 19.56 -11.91 -0.95
N GLY A 735 19.62 -12.85 -0.01
CA GLY A 735 19.95 -12.61 1.40
C GLY A 735 18.76 -12.22 2.28
N GLN A 736 17.54 -12.11 1.76
CA GLN A 736 16.37 -11.80 2.59
C GLN A 736 15.99 -12.97 3.51
N VAL A 737 15.84 -12.67 4.80
CA VAL A 737 15.56 -13.65 5.86
C VAL A 737 14.05 -13.78 6.07
N GLY A 738 13.47 -14.97 5.89
CA GLY A 738 12.04 -15.22 6.12
C GLY A 738 11.10 -14.58 5.08
N ASN A 739 11.58 -14.34 3.86
CA ASN A 739 10.77 -13.82 2.75
C ASN A 739 11.26 -14.38 1.40
N PRO A 740 11.04 -15.66 1.13
CA PRO A 740 11.49 -16.29 -0.11
C PRO A 740 10.73 -15.74 -1.32
N LYS A 741 11.38 -15.70 -2.49
CA LYS A 741 10.70 -15.49 -3.79
C LYS A 741 9.87 -16.70 -4.23
N LYS A 742 10.20 -17.88 -3.69
CA LYS A 742 9.51 -19.14 -3.93
C LYS A 742 9.84 -20.11 -2.81
N TYR A 743 8.85 -20.89 -2.37
CA TYR A 743 9.09 -21.95 -1.40
C TYR A 743 9.84 -23.13 -2.04
N PRO A 744 10.92 -23.63 -1.40
CA PRO A 744 11.64 -24.80 -1.87
C PRO A 744 10.70 -26.01 -2.01
N SER A 745 10.86 -26.78 -3.08
CA SER A 745 10.13 -28.04 -3.20
C SER A 745 10.66 -29.04 -2.17
N MET A 746 9.78 -29.58 -1.34
CA MET A 746 10.15 -30.61 -0.37
C MET A 746 10.27 -32.01 -0.96
N GLY A 747 10.05 -32.18 -2.28
CA GLY A 747 10.13 -33.48 -2.93
C GLY A 747 9.13 -34.51 -2.39
N CYS A 748 8.00 -34.06 -1.85
CA CYS A 748 6.99 -34.94 -1.26
C CYS A 748 6.17 -35.62 -2.36
N GLU A 749 5.79 -36.88 -2.17
CA GLU A 749 4.66 -37.46 -2.91
C GLU A 749 3.33 -37.00 -2.30
N LEU A 750 2.26 -37.04 -3.10
CA LEU A 750 0.89 -36.81 -2.62
C LEU A 750 0.42 -38.02 -1.81
N PRO A 751 0.24 -37.93 -0.48
CA PRO A 751 -0.26 -39.03 0.34
C PRO A 751 -1.70 -39.35 -0.02
N ASN A 752 -2.08 -40.61 0.12
CA ASN A 752 -3.49 -40.98 0.16
C ASN A 752 -4.00 -40.79 1.59
N TYR A 753 -4.68 -39.67 1.85
CA TYR A 753 -5.28 -39.41 3.15
C TYR A 753 -6.48 -40.34 3.36
N GLN A 754 -6.55 -40.96 4.53
CA GLN A 754 -7.61 -41.91 4.86
C GLN A 754 -8.13 -41.64 6.27
N SER A 755 -9.43 -41.78 6.42
CA SER A 755 -10.16 -41.76 7.68
C SER A 755 -10.58 -43.19 8.01
N LYS A 756 -9.93 -43.78 9.01
CA LYS A 756 -10.19 -45.17 9.42
C LYS A 756 -9.91 -45.36 10.90
N LYS A 757 -10.62 -46.30 11.54
CA LYS A 757 -10.49 -46.58 12.98
C LYS A 757 -10.65 -45.31 13.85
N GLY A 758 -11.53 -44.39 13.44
CA GLY A 758 -11.79 -43.14 14.14
C GLY A 758 -10.63 -42.12 14.09
N GLN A 759 -9.64 -42.30 13.22
CA GLN A 759 -8.44 -41.46 13.14
C GLN A 759 -8.09 -41.15 11.67
N ILE A 760 -7.28 -40.10 11.47
CA ILE A 760 -6.78 -39.71 10.15
C ILE A 760 -5.38 -40.30 9.95
N PHE A 761 -5.14 -40.86 8.76
CA PHE A 761 -3.89 -41.46 8.34
C PHE A 761 -3.41 -40.83 7.04
N ALA A 762 -2.12 -40.48 6.98
CA ALA A 762 -1.43 -40.23 5.71
C ALA A 762 -0.79 -41.54 5.24
N VAL A 763 -1.18 -42.02 4.06
CA VAL A 763 -0.68 -43.28 3.50
C VAL A 763 0.23 -42.99 2.31
N SER A 764 1.49 -43.37 2.42
CA SER A 764 2.48 -43.31 1.34
C SER A 764 2.17 -44.35 0.25
N LYS A 765 2.64 -44.11 -0.98
CA LYS A 765 2.56 -45.07 -2.10
C LYS A 765 3.25 -46.39 -1.79
N ASN A 766 4.23 -46.42 -0.88
CA ASN A 766 4.91 -47.64 -0.45
C ASN A 766 4.13 -48.45 0.61
N GLY A 767 2.95 -47.98 1.03
CA GLY A 767 2.12 -48.62 2.06
C GLY A 767 2.41 -48.18 3.49
N THR A 768 3.37 -47.27 3.72
CA THR A 768 3.62 -46.70 5.05
C THR A 768 2.42 -45.86 5.48
N GLU A 769 1.86 -46.17 6.64
CA GLU A 769 0.73 -45.45 7.21
C GLU A 769 1.18 -44.68 8.45
N VAL A 770 0.90 -43.37 8.47
CA VAL A 770 1.22 -42.51 9.61
C VAL A 770 -0.08 -41.90 10.15
N PRO A 771 -0.51 -42.24 11.38
CA PRO A 771 -1.63 -41.57 12.01
C PRO A 771 -1.25 -40.14 12.40
N VAL A 772 -2.19 -39.22 12.19
CA VAL A 772 -2.05 -37.78 12.44
C VAL A 772 -3.27 -37.26 13.19
N GLY A 773 -3.03 -36.49 14.25
CA GLY A 773 -4.05 -35.69 14.93
C GLY A 773 -4.00 -34.23 14.47
N ILE A 774 -5.11 -33.51 14.56
CA ILE A 774 -5.25 -32.13 14.04
C ILE A 774 -5.41 -31.13 15.18
N LYS A 775 -4.40 -30.27 15.38
CA LYS A 775 -4.54 -29.00 16.10
C LYS A 775 -4.60 -27.91 15.05
N GLY A 776 -5.81 -27.49 14.70
CA GLY A 776 -6.07 -26.59 13.57
C GLY A 776 -6.53 -25.20 13.97
N VAL A 777 -6.34 -24.25 13.06
CA VAL A 777 -6.95 -22.92 13.10
C VAL A 777 -7.79 -22.68 11.85
N ASN A 778 -8.84 -21.87 11.97
CA ASN A 778 -9.48 -21.24 10.82
C ASN A 778 -8.73 -19.95 10.47
N TRP A 779 -8.43 -19.77 9.18
CA TRP A 779 -7.83 -18.53 8.65
C TRP A 779 -8.71 -18.00 7.53
N PHE A 780 -9.62 -17.09 7.87
CA PHE A 780 -10.66 -16.62 6.96
C PHE A 780 -10.29 -15.32 6.22
N GLY A 781 -11.06 -15.01 5.20
CA GLY A 781 -10.96 -13.81 4.35
C GLY A 781 -11.15 -14.13 2.87
N MET A 782 -10.71 -15.32 2.41
CA MET A 782 -10.80 -15.70 0.98
C MET A 782 -12.24 -15.93 0.50
N GLU A 783 -13.15 -16.29 1.40
CA GLU A 783 -14.58 -16.48 1.16
C GLU A 783 -15.37 -15.16 0.99
N THR A 784 -14.74 -14.02 1.29
CA THR A 784 -15.34 -12.68 1.17
C THR A 784 -15.14 -12.10 -0.24
N SER A 785 -15.63 -10.87 -0.47
CA SER A 785 -15.31 -10.12 -1.70
C SER A 785 -13.83 -9.81 -1.85
N LEU A 786 -13.06 -9.80 -0.77
CA LEU A 786 -11.64 -9.46 -0.75
C LEU A 786 -10.78 -10.61 -1.28
N ALA A 787 -11.31 -11.84 -1.27
CA ALA A 787 -10.70 -13.00 -1.92
C ALA A 787 -9.25 -13.32 -1.49
N ILE A 788 -8.84 -12.89 -0.30
CA ILE A 788 -7.52 -13.14 0.31
C ILE A 788 -7.68 -13.44 1.81
N PRO A 789 -6.85 -14.32 2.42
CA PRO A 789 -6.85 -14.45 3.87
C PRO A 789 -6.35 -13.15 4.50
N PHE A 790 -6.93 -12.75 5.63
CA PHE A 790 -6.51 -11.53 6.30
C PHE A 790 -5.14 -11.67 6.98
N GLY A 791 -4.53 -10.53 7.31
CA GLY A 791 -3.24 -10.42 7.98
C GLY A 791 -2.02 -10.28 7.07
N LEU A 792 -2.17 -10.33 5.74
CA LEU A 792 -1.02 -10.36 4.81
C LEU A 792 -0.49 -8.98 4.39
N TRP A 793 -1.06 -7.89 4.91
CA TRP A 793 -0.81 -6.50 4.52
C TRP A 793 0.34 -5.83 5.29
N GLU A 794 1.33 -6.58 5.75
CA GLU A 794 2.42 -6.10 6.63
C GLU A 794 2.88 -4.67 6.32
N ASN A 795 2.95 -3.85 7.36
CA ASN A 795 3.42 -2.47 7.30
C ASN A 795 4.12 -2.11 8.63
N MET A 796 4.38 -0.81 8.87
CA MET A 796 5.11 -0.38 10.07
C MET A 796 4.36 -0.57 11.38
N ALA A 797 3.03 -0.74 11.35
CA ALA A 797 2.18 -0.78 12.54
C ALA A 797 1.49 -2.13 12.76
N ASN A 798 1.12 -2.84 11.69
CA ASN A 798 0.37 -4.08 11.78
C ASN A 798 0.57 -4.97 10.54
N GLY A 799 -0.08 -6.14 10.56
CA GLY A 799 0.00 -7.12 9.49
C GLY A 799 1.29 -7.91 9.53
N THR A 800 1.29 -9.05 8.86
CA THR A 800 2.42 -9.97 8.81
C THR A 800 2.53 -10.60 7.41
N SER A 801 3.30 -11.67 7.29
CA SER A 801 3.48 -12.43 6.07
C SER A 801 2.97 -13.85 6.22
N VAL A 802 2.62 -14.49 5.12
CA VAL A 802 2.26 -15.92 5.09
C VAL A 802 3.38 -16.82 5.62
N TYR A 803 4.64 -16.41 5.41
CA TYR A 803 5.80 -17.10 5.95
C TYR A 803 5.75 -17.11 7.47
N GLU A 804 5.49 -15.95 8.06
CA GLU A 804 5.46 -15.80 9.51
C GLU A 804 4.20 -16.42 10.12
N VAL A 805 3.04 -16.34 9.47
CA VAL A 805 1.84 -17.10 9.89
C VAL A 805 2.17 -18.60 9.94
N ALA A 806 2.78 -19.15 8.90
CA ALA A 806 3.18 -20.56 8.87
C ALA A 806 4.21 -20.90 9.97
N ALA A 807 5.18 -20.01 10.23
CA ALA A 807 6.16 -20.19 11.28
C ALA A 807 5.53 -20.13 12.68
N PHE A 808 4.68 -19.12 12.96
CA PHE A 808 3.93 -18.97 14.21
C PHE A 808 3.08 -20.20 14.51
N LEU A 809 2.32 -20.70 13.52
CA LEU A 809 1.52 -21.89 13.68
C LEU A 809 2.39 -23.11 14.03
N ALA A 810 3.50 -23.31 13.31
CA ALA A 810 4.43 -24.41 13.56
C ALA A 810 5.07 -24.33 14.96
N ARG A 811 5.58 -23.16 15.37
CA ARG A 811 6.17 -22.93 16.71
C ARG A 811 5.19 -23.26 17.83
N ASN A 812 3.90 -23.00 17.61
CA ASN A 812 2.82 -23.26 18.55
C ASN A 812 2.10 -24.60 18.34
N LYS A 813 2.72 -25.52 17.58
CA LYS A 813 2.26 -26.89 17.30
C LYS A 813 0.91 -26.99 16.58
N PHE A 814 0.43 -25.90 15.97
CA PHE A 814 -0.67 -25.98 15.02
C PHE A 814 -0.17 -26.63 13.74
N ASN A 815 -0.87 -27.65 13.28
CA ASN A 815 -0.42 -28.47 12.15
C ASN A 815 -1.42 -28.51 11.00
N SER A 816 -2.54 -27.80 11.09
CA SER A 816 -3.49 -27.65 9.98
C SER A 816 -4.15 -26.28 9.96
N VAL A 817 -4.45 -25.79 8.76
CA VAL A 817 -5.30 -24.62 8.52
C VAL A 817 -6.58 -25.07 7.80
N ARG A 818 -7.74 -24.65 8.31
CA ARG A 818 -9.00 -24.65 7.56
C ARG A 818 -9.08 -23.31 6.83
N LEU A 819 -9.19 -23.35 5.51
CA LEU A 819 -9.15 -22.19 4.62
C LEU A 819 -10.53 -22.01 3.96
N PRO A 820 -11.39 -21.15 4.53
CA PRO A 820 -12.66 -20.76 3.92
C PRO A 820 -12.49 -20.17 2.52
N VAL A 821 -13.30 -20.60 1.55
CA VAL A 821 -13.32 -20.10 0.17
C VAL A 821 -14.75 -19.90 -0.34
N CYS A 822 -14.90 -19.08 -1.39
CA CYS A 822 -16.19 -18.75 -2.00
C CYS A 822 -16.38 -19.44 -3.36
N ILE A 823 -17.55 -20.05 -3.58
CA ILE A 823 -17.90 -20.74 -4.83
C ILE A 823 -17.84 -19.79 -6.03
N LYS A 824 -18.47 -18.61 -5.93
CA LYS A 824 -18.41 -17.61 -7.01
C LYS A 824 -16.99 -17.12 -7.29
N ASN A 825 -16.17 -16.87 -6.26
CA ASN A 825 -14.77 -16.47 -6.46
C ASN A 825 -13.96 -17.56 -7.18
N ILE A 826 -14.20 -18.86 -6.89
CA ILE A 826 -13.59 -19.98 -7.62
C ILE A 826 -14.02 -19.98 -9.09
N LEU A 827 -15.32 -19.85 -9.35
CA LEU A 827 -15.89 -19.91 -10.70
C LEU A 827 -15.40 -18.76 -11.58
N MET A 828 -15.28 -17.56 -11.02
CA MET A 828 -14.75 -16.37 -11.70
C MET A 828 -13.23 -16.32 -11.70
N ASN A 829 -12.57 -17.18 -10.91
CA ASN A 829 -11.14 -17.13 -10.62
C ASN A 829 -10.67 -15.72 -10.17
N LYS A 830 -11.48 -15.07 -9.35
CA LYS A 830 -11.33 -13.66 -8.94
C LYS A 830 -9.94 -13.38 -8.35
N ALA A 831 -9.23 -12.40 -8.91
CA ALA A 831 -7.98 -11.94 -8.32
C ALA A 831 -8.23 -11.37 -6.90
N PRO A 832 -7.37 -11.65 -5.92
CA PRO A 832 -7.51 -11.10 -4.57
C PRO A 832 -7.36 -9.58 -4.53
N GLU A 833 -7.96 -8.96 -3.50
CA GLU A 833 -7.79 -7.54 -3.23
C GLU A 833 -6.34 -7.23 -2.91
N LYS A 834 -5.72 -6.41 -3.77
CA LYS A 834 -4.28 -6.17 -3.77
C LYS A 834 -3.82 -5.39 -2.55
N SER A 835 -4.65 -4.47 -2.06
CA SER A 835 -4.34 -3.65 -0.87
C SER A 835 -4.19 -4.46 0.42
N LEU A 836 -4.71 -5.70 0.45
CA LEU A 836 -4.66 -6.58 1.63
C LEU A 836 -3.48 -7.55 1.64
N ILE A 837 -2.50 -7.34 0.75
CA ILE A 837 -1.24 -8.07 0.77
C ILE A 837 -0.07 -7.15 0.47
N ASN A 838 0.93 -7.19 1.35
CA ASN A 838 2.22 -6.62 1.04
C ASN A 838 3.02 -7.65 0.22
N SER A 839 3.00 -7.50 -1.11
CA SER A 839 3.74 -8.37 -2.04
C SER A 839 5.26 -8.34 -1.81
N ASN A 840 5.77 -7.32 -1.10
CA ASN A 840 7.19 -7.08 -0.86
C ASN A 840 7.69 -8.00 0.24
N THR A 841 6.82 -8.28 1.22
CA THR A 841 7.04 -9.21 2.33
C THR A 841 6.33 -10.56 2.14
N ASN A 842 5.61 -10.73 1.03
CA ASN A 842 4.97 -11.97 0.58
C ASN A 842 5.38 -12.32 -0.87
N ARG A 843 6.68 -12.26 -1.20
CA ARG A 843 7.18 -12.35 -2.59
C ARG A 843 6.86 -13.67 -3.31
N ALA A 844 6.65 -14.74 -2.54
CA ALA A 844 6.29 -16.05 -3.08
C ALA A 844 4.79 -16.20 -3.37
N ILE A 845 3.94 -15.25 -2.95
CA ILE A 845 2.49 -15.33 -3.14
C ILE A 845 2.11 -14.76 -4.50
N ASN A 846 1.30 -15.52 -5.24
CA ASN A 846 0.85 -15.14 -6.57
C ASN A 846 -0.64 -14.76 -6.54
N ILE A 847 -0.90 -13.45 -6.57
CA ILE A 847 -2.24 -12.86 -6.56
C ILE A 847 -2.85 -12.61 -7.96
N THR A 848 -2.28 -13.17 -9.03
CA THR A 848 -2.86 -12.98 -10.38
C THR A 848 -4.27 -13.56 -10.49
N SER A 849 -4.61 -14.56 -9.66
CA SER A 849 -5.91 -15.21 -9.68
C SER A 849 -6.25 -15.87 -8.33
N TYR A 850 -7.51 -16.23 -8.14
CA TYR A 850 -7.95 -16.92 -6.93
C TYR A 850 -7.19 -18.23 -6.72
N ILE A 851 -7.08 -19.04 -7.79
CA ILE A 851 -6.43 -20.35 -7.73
C ILE A 851 -4.91 -20.23 -7.50
N SER A 852 -4.23 -19.28 -8.15
CA SER A 852 -2.78 -19.09 -7.93
C SER A 852 -2.47 -18.64 -6.50
N THR A 853 -3.37 -17.88 -5.89
CA THR A 853 -3.26 -17.43 -4.50
C THR A 853 -3.38 -18.62 -3.55
N ILE A 854 -4.41 -19.47 -3.73
CA ILE A 854 -4.56 -20.72 -2.96
C ILE A 854 -3.31 -21.59 -3.11
N GLN A 855 -2.83 -21.80 -4.34
CA GLN A 855 -1.66 -22.61 -4.61
C GLN A 855 -0.42 -22.15 -3.84
N THR A 856 -0.13 -20.84 -3.86
CA THR A 856 1.07 -20.30 -3.23
C THR A 856 0.96 -20.24 -1.69
N ILE A 857 -0.23 -20.03 -1.13
CA ILE A 857 -0.49 -20.17 0.32
C ILE A 857 -0.31 -21.63 0.76
N VAL A 858 -0.85 -22.59 0.00
CA VAL A 858 -0.71 -24.02 0.29
C VAL A 858 0.77 -24.44 0.27
N GLU A 859 1.55 -23.93 -0.69
CA GLU A 859 3.00 -24.17 -0.75
C GLU A 859 3.73 -23.60 0.49
N ALA A 860 3.36 -22.39 0.94
CA ALA A 860 3.92 -21.76 2.13
C ALA A 860 3.66 -22.59 3.40
N LEU A 861 2.41 -22.99 3.62
CA LEU A 861 2.02 -23.86 4.75
C LEU A 861 2.66 -25.25 4.62
N GLY A 862 2.75 -25.76 3.39
CA GLY A 862 3.35 -27.05 3.07
C GLY A 862 4.83 -27.11 3.41
N TYR A 863 5.59 -26.03 3.19
CA TYR A 863 6.99 -25.92 3.61
C TYR A 863 7.17 -26.17 5.12
N ARG A 864 6.21 -25.73 5.93
CA ARG A 864 6.18 -25.99 7.38
C ARG A 864 5.47 -27.28 7.77
N LYS A 865 5.13 -28.15 6.81
CA LYS A 865 4.37 -29.39 7.03
C LYS A 865 3.01 -29.15 7.71
N ILE A 866 2.42 -27.98 7.47
CA ILE A 866 1.06 -27.64 7.90
C ILE A 866 0.10 -28.05 6.79
N SER A 867 -0.91 -28.85 7.14
CA SER A 867 -1.92 -29.28 6.19
C SER A 867 -2.98 -28.21 5.94
N VAL A 868 -3.66 -28.30 4.80
CA VAL A 868 -4.76 -27.41 4.43
C VAL A 868 -6.03 -28.23 4.20
N MET A 869 -7.12 -27.81 4.83
CA MET A 869 -8.48 -28.23 4.51
C MET A 869 -9.18 -27.05 3.83
N ILE A 870 -9.61 -27.22 2.58
CA ILE A 870 -10.30 -26.14 1.86
C ILE A 870 -11.78 -26.22 2.21
N SER A 871 -12.32 -25.16 2.81
CA SER A 871 -13.72 -25.09 3.23
C SER A 871 -14.55 -24.34 2.21
N LEU A 872 -15.50 -25.02 1.57
CA LEU A 872 -16.47 -24.40 0.66
C LEU A 872 -17.48 -23.60 1.49
N HIS A 873 -17.12 -22.36 1.82
CA HIS A 873 -17.66 -21.65 2.96
C HIS A 873 -18.86 -20.76 2.60
N THR A 874 -18.76 -20.07 1.46
CA THR A 874 -19.82 -19.20 0.95
C THR A 874 -20.16 -19.51 -0.49
N LEU A 875 -21.44 -19.38 -0.86
CA LEU A 875 -21.86 -19.44 -2.26
C LEU A 875 -21.53 -18.14 -2.99
N ASP A 876 -21.74 -17.02 -2.32
CA ASP A 876 -21.55 -15.66 -2.82
C ASP A 876 -20.61 -14.87 -1.88
N PRO A 877 -19.82 -13.91 -2.38
CA PRO A 877 -18.88 -13.16 -1.53
C PRO A 877 -19.51 -12.40 -0.35
N MET A 878 -20.82 -12.19 -0.34
CA MET A 878 -21.56 -11.50 0.72
C MET A 878 -22.46 -12.43 1.53
N LYS A 879 -22.75 -13.64 1.05
CA LYS A 879 -23.75 -14.54 1.63
C LYS A 879 -23.24 -15.98 1.63
N SER A 880 -23.27 -16.63 2.81
CA SER A 880 -22.88 -18.04 2.94
C SER A 880 -23.71 -18.96 2.05
N GLY A 881 -25.01 -18.67 1.90
CA GLY A 881 -25.98 -19.56 1.28
C GLY A 881 -26.29 -20.71 2.23
N GLY A 882 -27.47 -20.73 2.84
CA GLY A 882 -27.81 -21.71 3.88
C GLY A 882 -27.91 -23.15 3.40
N ALA A 883 -27.97 -23.37 2.08
CA ALA A 883 -27.80 -24.66 1.41
C ALA A 883 -26.56 -24.65 0.50
N TRP A 884 -26.21 -25.80 -0.09
CA TRP A 884 -25.06 -25.91 -1.00
C TRP A 884 -25.33 -25.37 -2.42
N TYR A 885 -26.56 -24.96 -2.72
CA TYR A 885 -26.96 -24.20 -3.91
C TYR A 885 -28.09 -23.23 -3.55
N SER A 886 -28.30 -22.22 -4.36
CA SER A 886 -29.35 -21.21 -4.18
C SER A 886 -29.70 -20.53 -5.49
N ASP A 887 -30.97 -20.57 -5.86
CA ASP A 887 -31.51 -19.85 -7.02
C ASP A 887 -31.43 -18.34 -6.81
N GLU A 888 -31.68 -17.83 -5.59
CA GLU A 888 -31.56 -16.40 -5.23
C GLU A 888 -30.14 -15.88 -5.46
N LEU A 889 -29.13 -16.71 -5.20
CA LEU A 889 -27.73 -16.35 -5.38
C LEU A 889 -27.19 -16.69 -6.76
N GLU A 890 -28.01 -17.25 -7.66
CA GLU A 890 -27.60 -17.73 -8.99
C GLU A 890 -26.49 -18.80 -8.94
N VAL A 891 -26.49 -19.63 -7.90
CA VAL A 891 -25.55 -20.74 -7.75
C VAL A 891 -26.32 -22.05 -7.79
N SER A 892 -26.30 -22.72 -8.94
CA SER A 892 -26.91 -24.05 -9.12
C SER A 892 -26.02 -25.18 -8.58
N GLU A 893 -26.58 -26.39 -8.47
CA GLU A 893 -25.81 -27.60 -8.15
C GLU A 893 -24.60 -27.79 -9.10
N ASP A 894 -24.81 -27.56 -10.41
CA ASP A 894 -23.77 -27.65 -11.41
C ASP A 894 -22.67 -26.60 -11.23
N HIS A 895 -23.02 -25.37 -10.84
CA HIS A 895 -22.04 -24.33 -10.48
C HIS A 895 -21.18 -24.78 -9.30
N PHE A 896 -21.78 -25.33 -8.25
CA PHE A 896 -21.04 -25.83 -7.09
C PHE A 896 -20.10 -26.98 -7.47
N LEU A 897 -20.59 -27.97 -8.23
CA LEU A 897 -19.78 -29.10 -8.69
C LEU A 897 -18.66 -28.66 -9.65
N LYS A 898 -18.89 -27.64 -10.48
CA LYS A 898 -17.86 -27.05 -11.34
C LYS A 898 -16.76 -26.38 -10.52
N ALA A 899 -17.08 -25.73 -9.40
CA ALA A 899 -16.06 -25.20 -8.49
C ALA A 899 -15.19 -26.32 -7.90
N VAL A 900 -15.79 -27.46 -7.52
CA VAL A 900 -15.06 -28.66 -7.08
C VAL A 900 -14.13 -29.19 -8.17
N ASP A 901 -14.59 -29.22 -9.42
CA ASP A 901 -13.78 -29.65 -10.57
C ASP A 901 -12.59 -28.70 -10.81
N ILE A 902 -12.78 -27.38 -10.65
CA ILE A 902 -11.70 -26.40 -10.75
C ILE A 902 -10.65 -26.64 -9.65
N LEU A 903 -11.08 -26.84 -8.40
CA LEU A 903 -10.15 -27.08 -7.29
C LEU A 903 -9.37 -28.37 -7.49
N THR A 904 -10.04 -29.50 -7.74
CA THR A 904 -9.36 -30.79 -7.90
C THR A 904 -8.42 -30.82 -9.10
N LYS A 905 -8.82 -30.21 -10.24
CA LYS A 905 -7.96 -30.10 -11.44
C LYS A 905 -6.67 -29.34 -11.17
N ASN A 906 -6.73 -28.26 -10.37
CA ASN A 906 -5.58 -27.37 -10.15
C ASN A 906 -4.75 -27.72 -8.92
N LEU A 907 -5.30 -28.48 -7.98
CA LEU A 907 -4.70 -28.70 -6.66
C LEU A 907 -4.39 -30.17 -6.35
N CYS A 908 -4.89 -31.14 -7.13
CA CYS A 908 -4.55 -32.56 -6.93
C CYS A 908 -3.17 -32.91 -7.51
N SER A 909 -2.09 -32.56 -6.81
CA SER A 909 -0.74 -32.95 -7.21
C SER A 909 0.20 -33.07 -6.01
N SER A 910 1.37 -33.68 -6.23
CA SER A 910 2.43 -33.75 -5.23
C SER A 910 2.99 -32.39 -4.81
N LYS A 911 2.77 -31.33 -5.61
CA LYS A 911 3.16 -29.96 -5.27
C LYS A 911 2.34 -29.42 -4.09
N TYR A 912 1.07 -29.83 -4.02
CA TYR A 912 0.10 -29.43 -2.99
C TYR A 912 -0.23 -30.62 -2.07
N TRP A 913 0.80 -31.42 -1.76
CA TRP A 913 0.68 -32.68 -1.03
C TRP A 913 0.00 -32.54 0.33
N ASN A 914 0.07 -31.35 0.93
CA ASN A 914 -0.46 -31.02 2.25
C ASN A 914 -1.95 -30.65 2.23
N ILE A 915 -2.64 -30.66 1.07
CA ILE A 915 -4.10 -30.55 1.03
C ILE A 915 -4.72 -31.89 1.44
N LEU A 916 -5.50 -31.88 2.52
CA LEU A 916 -6.22 -33.06 3.01
C LEU A 916 -7.42 -33.39 2.12
N GLY A 917 -8.12 -32.35 1.69
CA GLY A 917 -9.33 -32.46 0.88
C GLY A 917 -10.24 -31.26 1.09
N LEU A 918 -11.54 -31.49 0.88
CA LEU A 918 -12.56 -30.47 0.97
C LEU A 918 -13.45 -30.69 2.19
N ASP A 919 -13.72 -29.60 2.88
CA ASP A 919 -14.90 -29.45 3.70
C ASP A 919 -16.05 -29.01 2.80
N LEU A 920 -17.00 -29.94 2.65
CA LEU A 920 -17.87 -30.02 1.46
C LEU A 920 -18.85 -28.85 1.36
N LYS A 921 -19.28 -28.29 2.49
CA LYS A 921 -20.06 -27.05 2.60
C LYS A 921 -20.11 -26.63 4.06
N ASN A 922 -19.72 -25.39 4.32
CA ASN A 922 -19.88 -24.77 5.63
C ASN A 922 -21.34 -24.61 6.01
N GLU A 923 -21.72 -25.07 7.19
CA GLU A 923 -22.95 -24.75 7.90
C GLU A 923 -24.24 -24.84 7.07
N PRO A 924 -24.61 -26.02 6.53
CA PRO A 924 -25.83 -26.20 5.74
C PRO A 924 -27.09 -26.18 6.60
N TYR A 925 -27.48 -25.01 7.12
CA TYR A 925 -28.60 -24.84 8.05
C TYR A 925 -29.98 -24.82 7.39
N GLN A 926 -30.07 -24.63 6.07
CA GLN A 926 -31.33 -24.70 5.29
C GLN A 926 -31.49 -26.03 4.54
N CYS A 927 -30.72 -27.05 4.91
CA CYS A 927 -30.82 -28.38 4.32
C CYS A 927 -31.50 -29.37 5.26
N SER A 928 -32.16 -30.38 4.69
CA SER A 928 -32.55 -31.58 5.43
C SER A 928 -31.41 -32.61 5.48
N TRP A 929 -31.54 -33.65 6.30
CA TRP A 929 -30.65 -34.81 6.31
C TRP A 929 -31.41 -36.08 5.89
N GLY A 930 -31.23 -36.52 4.65
CA GLY A 930 -31.93 -37.69 4.10
C GLY A 930 -33.44 -37.48 3.97
N GLY A 931 -33.85 -36.26 3.61
CA GLY A 931 -35.23 -35.78 3.57
C GLY A 931 -35.55 -35.00 2.28
N PRO A 932 -36.45 -34.00 2.35
CA PRO A 932 -36.77 -33.13 1.20
C PRO A 932 -35.57 -32.29 0.73
N THR A 933 -35.57 -31.90 -0.54
CA THR A 933 -34.55 -31.01 -1.11
C THR A 933 -34.69 -29.57 -0.59
N PRO A 934 -33.58 -28.84 -0.35
CA PRO A 934 -32.19 -29.30 -0.45
C PRO A 934 -31.83 -30.33 0.63
N ASP A 935 -31.27 -31.48 0.23
CA ASP A 935 -30.90 -32.57 1.12
C ASP A 935 -29.37 -32.66 1.22
N TRP A 936 -28.82 -32.38 2.40
CA TRP A 936 -27.39 -32.33 2.61
C TRP A 936 -26.73 -33.70 2.61
N GLN A 937 -27.41 -34.76 3.07
CA GLN A 937 -26.83 -36.11 3.03
C GLN A 937 -26.54 -36.55 1.58
N LYS A 938 -27.47 -36.25 0.67
CA LYS A 938 -27.31 -36.52 -0.77
C LYS A 938 -26.31 -35.57 -1.41
N GLY A 939 -26.38 -34.27 -1.08
CA GLY A 939 -25.42 -33.26 -1.53
C GLY A 939 -23.99 -33.63 -1.17
N ALA A 940 -23.73 -33.96 0.10
CA ALA A 940 -22.42 -34.40 0.58
C ALA A 940 -21.92 -35.66 -0.15
N SER A 941 -22.80 -36.64 -0.40
CA SER A 941 -22.45 -37.84 -1.18
C SER A 941 -22.08 -37.48 -2.62
N LEU A 942 -22.84 -36.59 -3.26
CA LEU A 942 -22.61 -36.16 -4.64
C LEU A 942 -21.31 -35.35 -4.78
N ILE A 943 -21.13 -34.33 -3.95
CA ILE A 943 -19.96 -33.44 -3.94
C ILE A 943 -18.71 -34.26 -3.57
N GLY A 944 -18.77 -35.08 -2.53
CA GLY A 944 -17.66 -35.93 -2.10
C GLY A 944 -17.23 -36.91 -3.19
N ASN A 945 -18.17 -37.54 -3.88
CA ASN A 945 -17.86 -38.41 -5.02
C ASN A 945 -17.29 -37.65 -6.23
N ARG A 946 -17.77 -36.42 -6.49
CA ARG A 946 -17.19 -35.56 -7.53
C ARG A 946 -15.75 -35.19 -7.19
N MET A 947 -15.49 -34.79 -5.95
CA MET A 947 -14.15 -34.49 -5.44
C MET A 947 -13.22 -35.71 -5.59
N LEU A 948 -13.65 -36.90 -5.14
CA LEU A 948 -12.83 -38.11 -5.20
C LEU A 948 -12.56 -38.60 -6.63
N LYS A 949 -13.46 -38.30 -7.58
CA LYS A 949 -13.22 -38.53 -9.00
C LYS A 949 -12.09 -37.64 -9.53
N GLY A 950 -12.03 -36.37 -9.11
CA GLY A 950 -10.95 -35.45 -9.45
C GLY A 950 -9.66 -35.72 -8.69
N CYS A 951 -9.75 -36.13 -7.41
CA CYS A 951 -8.62 -36.43 -6.55
C CYS A 951 -8.92 -37.56 -5.54
N SER A 952 -8.59 -38.79 -5.91
CA SER A 952 -8.85 -39.98 -5.06
C SER A 952 -8.02 -40.03 -3.77
N ASN A 953 -6.98 -39.20 -3.65
CA ASN A 953 -6.12 -39.12 -2.48
C ASN A 953 -6.67 -38.22 -1.37
N TRP A 954 -7.66 -37.38 -1.65
CA TRP A 954 -8.27 -36.48 -0.67
C TRP A 954 -9.31 -37.18 0.21
N ILE A 955 -9.73 -36.53 1.30
CA ILE A 955 -10.83 -36.92 2.20
C ILE A 955 -11.92 -35.84 2.21
N ALA A 956 -13.16 -36.25 2.44
CA ALA A 956 -14.33 -35.39 2.52
C ALA A 956 -14.66 -35.11 3.99
N PHE A 957 -14.65 -33.85 4.39
CA PHE A 957 -15.13 -33.41 5.69
C PHE A 957 -16.60 -33.04 5.56
N VAL A 958 -17.44 -33.64 6.42
CA VAL A 958 -18.89 -33.56 6.33
C VAL A 958 -19.44 -32.94 7.62
N GLU A 959 -19.88 -31.70 7.50
CA GLU A 959 -20.61 -30.99 8.57
C GLU A 959 -22.07 -31.48 8.68
N GLY A 960 -22.72 -31.12 9.79
CA GLY A 960 -24.14 -31.38 10.07
C GLY A 960 -25.09 -30.31 9.54
N VAL A 961 -26.39 -30.53 9.70
CA VAL A 961 -27.44 -29.54 9.37
C VAL A 961 -27.94 -28.84 10.64
N ALA A 962 -28.83 -27.85 10.49
CA ALA A 962 -29.49 -27.22 11.63
C ALA A 962 -30.92 -27.75 11.83
N GLY A 963 -31.34 -27.89 13.07
CA GLY A 963 -32.66 -28.44 13.42
C GLY A 963 -32.95 -28.31 14.90
N SER A 964 -34.23 -28.42 15.26
CA SER A 964 -34.66 -28.41 16.67
C SER A 964 -34.73 -29.83 17.22
N GLY A 965 -34.33 -30.00 18.47
CA GLY A 965 -34.44 -31.25 19.21
C GLY A 965 -34.79 -31.02 20.68
N THR A 966 -34.86 -32.10 21.45
CA THR A 966 -34.94 -32.04 22.92
C THR A 966 -33.72 -32.72 23.54
N VAL A 967 -33.21 -32.12 24.61
CA VAL A 967 -32.07 -32.68 25.36
C VAL A 967 -32.34 -32.56 26.84
N THR A 968 -31.94 -33.59 27.59
CA THR A 968 -32.01 -33.63 29.04
C THR A 968 -30.61 -33.45 29.62
N VAL A 969 -30.41 -32.39 30.40
CA VAL A 969 -29.18 -32.15 31.16
C VAL A 969 -29.54 -31.91 32.63
N GLY A 970 -28.95 -32.70 33.54
CA GLY A 970 -29.40 -32.77 34.93
C GLY A 970 -30.88 -33.13 35.01
N ASP A 971 -31.64 -32.37 35.80
CA ASP A 971 -33.09 -32.54 35.96
C ASP A 971 -33.93 -31.73 34.94
N ARG A 972 -33.27 -31.02 34.01
CA ARG A 972 -33.94 -30.15 33.03
C ARG A 972 -33.98 -30.82 31.65
N THR A 973 -35.19 -30.90 31.08
CA THR A 973 -35.41 -31.25 29.67
C THR A 973 -36.03 -30.05 28.97
N ASP A 974 -35.44 -29.62 27.88
CA ASP A 974 -35.94 -28.48 27.10
C ASP A 974 -35.58 -28.64 25.62
N THR A 975 -36.17 -27.79 24.79
CA THR A 975 -35.83 -27.74 23.37
C THR A 975 -34.49 -27.05 23.16
N TYR A 976 -33.74 -27.53 22.18
CA TYR A 976 -32.53 -26.88 21.71
C TYR A 976 -32.57 -26.76 20.19
N TYR A 977 -31.75 -25.85 19.67
CA TYR A 977 -31.48 -25.73 18.25
C TYR A 977 -30.02 -26.11 18.01
N ASN A 978 -29.77 -26.98 17.04
CA ASN A 978 -28.40 -27.33 16.65
C ASN A 978 -27.63 -26.08 16.22
N TRP A 979 -26.34 -26.03 16.57
CA TRP A 979 -25.43 -25.12 15.88
C TRP A 979 -25.52 -25.40 14.38
N TRP A 980 -25.42 -24.36 13.56
CA TRP A 980 -25.30 -24.57 12.12
C TRP A 980 -24.03 -25.39 11.87
N GLY A 981 -24.08 -26.39 10.98
CA GLY A 981 -22.96 -27.34 10.84
C GLY A 981 -22.89 -28.42 11.93
N GLY A 982 -23.71 -28.37 12.99
CA GLY A 982 -23.59 -29.24 14.17
C GLY A 982 -24.51 -30.46 14.22
N GLY A 983 -25.66 -30.43 13.55
CA GLY A 983 -26.69 -31.49 13.67
C GLY A 983 -26.40 -32.72 12.83
N LEU A 984 -25.88 -33.78 13.46
CA LEU A 984 -25.57 -35.08 12.85
C LEU A 984 -26.38 -36.23 13.48
N GLU A 985 -27.49 -35.94 14.14
CA GLU A 985 -28.29 -36.93 14.88
C GLU A 985 -28.87 -38.05 13.99
N ASN A 986 -29.01 -37.79 12.69
CA ASN A 986 -29.54 -38.75 11.72
C ASN A 986 -28.45 -39.42 10.86
N ALA A 987 -27.18 -39.03 11.01
CA ALA A 987 -26.09 -39.50 10.18
C ALA A 987 -25.73 -40.98 10.42
N GLY A 988 -26.02 -41.52 11.61
CA GLY A 988 -25.81 -42.94 11.92
C GLY A 988 -26.75 -43.87 11.15
N ASP A 989 -28.01 -43.45 10.98
CA ASP A 989 -29.03 -44.23 10.26
C ASP A 989 -29.01 -43.96 8.75
N LYS A 990 -28.70 -42.71 8.35
CA LYS A 990 -28.61 -42.26 6.96
C LYS A 990 -27.22 -41.69 6.70
N SER A 991 -26.24 -42.58 6.54
CA SER A 991 -24.85 -42.19 6.33
C SER A 991 -24.60 -41.59 4.95
N VAL A 992 -23.53 -40.80 4.81
CA VAL A 992 -23.06 -40.30 3.51
C VAL A 992 -22.37 -41.44 2.76
N GLU A 993 -22.66 -41.60 1.47
CA GLU A 993 -22.17 -42.72 0.67
C GLU A 993 -21.11 -42.25 -0.34
N LEU A 994 -19.85 -42.63 -0.11
CA LEU A 994 -18.74 -42.38 -1.03
C LEU A 994 -18.29 -43.68 -1.70
N ASN A 995 -17.95 -43.60 -2.99
CA ASN A 995 -17.49 -44.71 -3.82
C ASN A 995 -16.10 -45.22 -3.44
N VAL A 996 -15.35 -44.46 -2.64
CA VAL A 996 -14.02 -44.81 -2.16
C VAL A 996 -14.07 -44.94 -0.64
N ALA A 997 -13.67 -46.11 -0.13
CA ALA A 997 -13.66 -46.39 1.30
C ALA A 997 -12.67 -45.51 2.07
N ASN A 998 -12.93 -45.32 3.36
CA ASN A 998 -12.08 -44.56 4.31
C ASN A 998 -11.91 -43.08 3.94
N LYS A 999 -12.94 -42.44 3.35
CA LYS A 999 -12.85 -41.05 2.86
C LYS A 999 -13.74 -40.04 3.60
N ILE A 1000 -14.49 -40.45 4.61
CA ILE A 1000 -15.39 -39.57 5.35
C ILE A 1000 -14.75 -39.16 6.67
N VAL A 1001 -14.77 -37.86 6.98
CA VAL A 1001 -14.52 -37.31 8.31
C VAL A 1001 -15.75 -36.52 8.73
N TRP A 1002 -16.30 -36.81 9.90
CA TRP A 1002 -17.38 -36.02 10.48
C TRP A 1002 -16.80 -34.72 11.05
N ALA A 1003 -17.33 -33.58 10.62
CA ALA A 1003 -16.80 -32.25 10.91
C ALA A 1003 -17.81 -31.32 11.60
N PRO A 1004 -18.47 -31.70 12.71
CA PRO A 1004 -19.51 -30.88 13.32
C PRO A 1004 -18.97 -29.56 13.89
N HIS A 1005 -19.83 -28.55 13.93
CA HIS A 1005 -19.58 -27.28 14.61
C HIS A 1005 -20.21 -27.26 16.01
N TYR A 1006 -19.53 -26.65 16.98
CA TYR A 1006 -20.06 -26.46 18.34
C TYR A 1006 -19.42 -25.24 19.00
N TYR A 1007 -20.21 -24.22 19.29
CA TYR A 1007 -19.72 -22.95 19.83
C TYR A 1007 -20.07 -22.74 21.31
N ASN A 1008 -19.58 -21.63 21.84
CA ASN A 1008 -19.89 -21.13 23.18
C ASN A 1008 -20.87 -19.96 23.14
N THR A 1009 -21.15 -19.36 24.30
CA THR A 1009 -22.08 -18.23 24.44
C THR A 1009 -21.75 -17.05 23.53
N GLY A 1010 -20.48 -16.82 23.18
CA GLY A 1010 -20.08 -15.72 22.31
C GLY A 1010 -20.89 -15.67 21.01
N VAL A 1011 -21.14 -16.84 20.43
CA VAL A 1011 -21.97 -16.99 19.22
C VAL A 1011 -23.46 -16.97 19.57
N PHE A 1012 -23.89 -17.79 20.53
CA PHE A 1012 -25.30 -17.79 20.97
C PHE A 1012 -25.48 -18.33 22.41
N PRO A 1013 -26.30 -17.68 23.26
CA PRO A 1013 -26.56 -18.13 24.62
C PRO A 1013 -27.52 -19.34 24.63
N ALA A 1014 -26.96 -20.54 24.55
CA ALA A 1014 -27.70 -21.79 24.69
C ALA A 1014 -28.05 -22.08 26.16
N TRP A 1015 -29.30 -22.44 26.44
CA TRP A 1015 -29.80 -22.56 27.82
C TRP A 1015 -29.06 -23.61 28.65
N TYR A 1016 -28.58 -24.68 28.01
CA TYR A 1016 -27.89 -25.79 28.66
C TYR A 1016 -26.50 -25.43 29.19
N LEU A 1017 -26.00 -24.22 28.89
CA LEU A 1017 -24.77 -23.68 29.46
C LEU A 1017 -25.00 -22.97 30.81
N TYR A 1018 -26.26 -22.89 31.27
CA TYR A 1018 -26.67 -22.15 32.47
C TYR A 1018 -27.52 -23.01 33.41
N ALA A 1019 -27.43 -22.74 34.72
CA ALA A 1019 -28.22 -23.42 35.75
C ALA A 1019 -29.70 -23.05 35.63
N SER A 1020 -29.96 -21.77 35.33
CA SER A 1020 -31.28 -21.24 35.06
C SER A 1020 -31.17 -20.02 34.15
N THR A 1021 -32.19 -19.79 33.34
CA THR A 1021 -32.27 -18.69 32.37
C THR A 1021 -33.62 -18.01 32.49
N GLY A 1022 -33.66 -16.69 32.42
CA GLY A 1022 -34.89 -15.92 32.23
C GLY A 1022 -35.36 -15.95 30.78
N GLU A 1023 -36.39 -15.18 30.49
CA GLU A 1023 -36.85 -14.96 29.11
C GLU A 1023 -35.74 -14.38 28.24
N LYS A 1024 -35.74 -14.75 26.96
CA LYS A 1024 -34.92 -14.08 25.94
C LYS A 1024 -35.61 -12.81 25.48
N ASP A 1025 -34.84 -11.78 25.18
CA ASP A 1025 -35.34 -10.63 24.42
C ASP A 1025 -35.33 -10.90 22.90
N ALA A 1026 -35.67 -9.89 22.10
CA ALA A 1026 -35.72 -10.00 20.64
C ALA A 1026 -34.36 -10.31 19.99
N SER A 1027 -33.25 -10.02 20.67
CA SER A 1027 -31.90 -10.33 20.20
C SER A 1027 -31.47 -11.76 20.52
N GLY A 1028 -32.21 -12.45 21.41
CA GLY A 1028 -31.86 -13.77 21.92
C GLY A 1028 -31.05 -13.75 23.23
N ALA A 1029 -30.71 -12.57 23.75
CA ALA A 1029 -30.02 -12.42 25.04
C ALA A 1029 -30.97 -12.74 26.21
N PHE A 1030 -30.44 -13.37 27.26
CA PHE A 1030 -31.23 -13.71 28.45
C PHE A 1030 -31.40 -12.49 29.35
N LYS A 1031 -32.64 -12.15 29.77
CA LYS A 1031 -32.86 -11.06 30.75
C LYS A 1031 -32.16 -11.29 32.09
N LYS A 1032 -32.00 -12.56 32.49
CA LYS A 1032 -31.30 -13.01 33.70
C LYS A 1032 -30.73 -14.42 33.44
N TYR A 1033 -29.60 -14.75 34.05
CA TYR A 1033 -29.05 -16.10 34.00
C TYR A 1033 -28.31 -16.43 35.31
N VAL A 1034 -28.07 -17.72 35.53
CA VAL A 1034 -27.22 -18.22 36.62
C VAL A 1034 -26.18 -19.17 36.03
N GLU A 1035 -24.90 -18.87 36.23
CA GLU A 1035 -23.79 -19.68 35.71
C GLU A 1035 -23.61 -20.99 36.48
N LEU A 1036 -23.40 -22.07 35.72
CA LEU A 1036 -23.09 -23.40 36.25
C LEU A 1036 -21.72 -23.44 36.95
N ASP A 1037 -21.57 -24.37 37.89
CA ASP A 1037 -20.26 -24.83 38.36
C ASP A 1037 -19.56 -25.67 37.28
N ASP A 1038 -18.26 -25.90 37.46
CA ASP A 1038 -17.40 -26.57 36.49
C ASP A 1038 -17.82 -28.01 36.17
N MET A 1039 -18.23 -28.77 37.18
CA MET A 1039 -18.61 -30.17 36.99
C MET A 1039 -19.90 -30.27 36.17
N THR A 1040 -20.89 -29.45 36.50
CA THR A 1040 -22.18 -29.45 35.80
C THR A 1040 -22.04 -28.89 34.38
N LEU A 1041 -21.29 -27.79 34.19
CA LEU A 1041 -21.07 -27.23 32.85
C LEU A 1041 -20.35 -28.23 31.94
N ARG A 1042 -19.27 -28.86 32.42
CA ARG A 1042 -18.54 -29.91 31.68
C ARG A 1042 -19.48 -31.05 31.28
N ARG A 1043 -20.30 -31.52 32.23
CA ARG A 1043 -21.25 -32.61 31.98
C ARG A 1043 -22.28 -32.21 30.92
N ASN A 1044 -22.80 -30.98 30.98
CA ASN A 1044 -23.78 -30.49 30.02
C ASN A 1044 -23.19 -30.42 28.61
N VAL A 1045 -21.98 -29.86 28.46
CA VAL A 1045 -21.24 -29.86 27.18
C VAL A 1045 -21.05 -31.28 26.66
N GLU A 1046 -20.67 -32.24 27.51
CA GLU A 1046 -20.51 -33.64 27.11
C GLU A 1046 -21.84 -34.26 26.61
N VAL A 1047 -22.96 -34.03 27.32
CA VAL A 1047 -24.28 -34.56 26.91
C VAL A 1047 -24.73 -33.96 25.58
N THR A 1048 -24.62 -32.64 25.42
CA THR A 1048 -25.13 -31.96 24.23
C THR A 1048 -24.29 -32.28 23.01
N MET A 1049 -22.95 -32.31 23.13
CA MET A 1049 -22.07 -32.77 22.05
C MET A 1049 -22.39 -34.23 21.66
N ASP A 1050 -22.55 -35.13 22.63
CA ASP A 1050 -22.92 -36.53 22.35
C ASP A 1050 -24.26 -36.64 21.64
N LYS A 1051 -25.25 -35.85 22.09
CA LYS A 1051 -26.60 -35.81 21.53
C LYS A 1051 -26.60 -35.32 20.08
N MET A 1052 -25.88 -34.24 19.79
CA MET A 1052 -25.85 -33.62 18.46
C MET A 1052 -25.04 -34.44 17.44
N PHE A 1053 -23.91 -35.01 17.86
CA PHE A 1053 -22.99 -35.68 16.94
C PHE A 1053 -22.08 -36.76 17.57
N GLY A 1054 -21.70 -36.63 18.84
CA GLY A 1054 -20.68 -37.51 19.46
C GLY A 1054 -21.08 -38.97 19.54
N TYR A 1055 -22.39 -39.29 19.53
CA TYR A 1055 -22.88 -40.66 19.47
C TYR A 1055 -22.36 -41.42 18.23
N LEU A 1056 -22.05 -40.71 17.14
CA LEU A 1056 -21.55 -41.30 15.91
C LEU A 1056 -20.27 -42.10 16.12
N LEU A 1057 -19.40 -41.73 17.07
CA LEU A 1057 -18.20 -42.52 17.36
C LEU A 1057 -18.49 -43.94 17.85
N ARG A 1058 -19.70 -44.21 18.34
CA ARG A 1058 -20.15 -45.55 18.73
C ARG A 1058 -20.80 -46.32 17.58
N VAL A 1059 -21.39 -45.61 16.62
CA VAL A 1059 -22.14 -46.17 15.48
C VAL A 1059 -21.22 -46.35 14.27
N ASP A 1060 -20.52 -45.29 13.87
CA ASP A 1060 -19.48 -45.28 12.85
C ASP A 1060 -18.10 -45.32 13.52
N LYS A 1061 -17.58 -46.54 13.71
CA LYS A 1061 -16.24 -46.76 14.29
C LYS A 1061 -15.10 -46.54 13.30
N ASN A 1062 -15.42 -46.31 12.03
CA ASN A 1062 -14.41 -46.18 10.99
C ASN A 1062 -14.03 -44.73 10.76
N SER A 1063 -15.01 -43.85 10.54
CA SER A 1063 -14.74 -42.44 10.24
C SER A 1063 -14.22 -41.69 11.46
N ALA A 1064 -13.21 -40.86 11.24
CA ALA A 1064 -12.73 -39.90 12.22
C ALA A 1064 -13.74 -38.78 12.45
N MET A 1065 -13.65 -38.17 13.63
CA MET A 1065 -14.37 -36.95 13.97
C MET A 1065 -13.38 -35.84 14.27
N VAL A 1066 -13.62 -34.67 13.69
CA VAL A 1066 -12.84 -33.45 13.89
C VAL A 1066 -13.84 -32.33 14.16
N MET A 1067 -13.60 -31.44 15.12
CA MET A 1067 -14.46 -30.25 15.23
C MET A 1067 -14.17 -29.32 14.05
N GLY A 1068 -15.16 -29.12 13.17
CA GLY A 1068 -15.03 -28.28 11.97
C GLY A 1068 -14.81 -26.81 12.34
N GLU A 1069 -15.59 -26.34 13.31
CA GLU A 1069 -15.39 -25.09 14.02
C GLU A 1069 -15.84 -25.23 15.48
N PHE A 1070 -15.07 -24.62 16.37
CA PHE A 1070 -15.41 -24.49 17.78
C PHE A 1070 -14.66 -23.32 18.40
N ALA A 1071 -14.96 -23.03 19.67
CA ALA A 1071 -14.51 -21.86 20.42
C ALA A 1071 -15.24 -20.58 20.02
N GLY A 1072 -14.51 -19.46 19.92
CA GLY A 1072 -15.03 -18.12 19.78
C GLY A 1072 -14.39 -17.16 20.78
N LEU A 1073 -15.16 -16.17 21.26
CA LEU A 1073 -14.73 -15.28 22.35
C LEU A 1073 -14.19 -16.09 23.55
N TYR A 1074 -13.06 -15.69 24.11
CA TYR A 1074 -12.33 -16.50 25.09
C TYR A 1074 -11.68 -15.65 26.21
N SER A 1075 -10.67 -14.84 25.89
CA SER A 1075 -9.97 -13.96 26.85
C SER A 1075 -10.84 -12.78 27.30
N LYS A 1076 -11.72 -12.31 26.42
CA LYS A 1076 -12.61 -11.17 26.66
C LYS A 1076 -13.93 -11.57 27.35
N ASP A 1077 -14.04 -12.80 27.85
CA ASP A 1077 -15.24 -13.31 28.51
C ASP A 1077 -15.64 -12.47 29.75
N ALA A 1078 -16.78 -11.79 29.66
CA ALA A 1078 -17.30 -10.91 30.70
C ALA A 1078 -18.13 -11.64 31.76
N HIS A 1079 -18.37 -12.95 31.62
CA HIS A 1079 -19.11 -13.70 32.63
C HIS A 1079 -18.33 -13.78 33.96
N PRO A 1080 -18.99 -13.62 35.13
CA PRO A 1080 -18.35 -13.72 36.44
C PRO A 1080 -17.55 -15.01 36.66
N LYS A 1081 -18.10 -16.17 36.29
CA LYS A 1081 -17.41 -17.47 36.35
C LYS A 1081 -16.71 -17.83 35.03
N LYS A 1082 -16.66 -16.95 34.03
CA LYS A 1082 -16.05 -17.22 32.72
C LYS A 1082 -16.69 -18.39 31.97
N THR A 1083 -18.02 -18.44 31.92
CA THR A 1083 -18.78 -19.53 31.25
C THR A 1083 -18.43 -19.67 29.75
N THR A 1084 -18.21 -18.58 29.01
CA THR A 1084 -17.84 -18.65 27.59
C THR A 1084 -16.49 -19.36 27.41
N LYS A 1085 -15.47 -18.92 28.16
CA LYS A 1085 -14.13 -19.53 28.19
C LYS A 1085 -14.18 -20.99 28.62
N ARG A 1086 -14.84 -21.28 29.75
CA ARG A 1086 -14.95 -22.64 30.30
C ARG A 1086 -15.69 -23.60 29.36
N THR A 1087 -16.67 -23.12 28.60
CA THR A 1087 -17.35 -23.94 27.57
C THR A 1087 -16.38 -24.39 26.50
N THR A 1088 -15.47 -23.51 26.04
CA THR A 1088 -14.39 -23.87 25.12
C THR A 1088 -13.44 -24.89 25.75
N ASP A 1089 -13.00 -24.66 27.00
CA ASP A 1089 -12.12 -25.59 27.73
C ASP A 1089 -12.73 -26.99 27.80
N TYR A 1090 -14.00 -27.09 28.20
CA TYR A 1090 -14.69 -28.37 28.32
C TYR A 1090 -15.01 -29.02 26.98
N THR A 1091 -15.19 -28.23 25.91
CA THR A 1091 -15.29 -28.77 24.56
C THR A 1091 -14.00 -29.51 24.19
N ILE A 1092 -12.82 -28.90 24.45
CA ILE A 1092 -11.53 -29.55 24.22
C ILE A 1092 -11.38 -30.80 25.09
N GLU A 1093 -11.71 -30.72 26.39
CA GLU A 1093 -11.63 -31.88 27.28
C GLU A 1093 -12.51 -33.05 26.80
N VAL A 1094 -13.74 -32.76 26.36
CA VAL A 1094 -14.67 -33.77 25.82
C VAL A 1094 -14.12 -34.39 24.54
N MET A 1095 -13.59 -33.58 23.62
CA MET A 1095 -12.95 -34.08 22.40
C MET A 1095 -11.78 -35.04 22.71
N LEU A 1096 -10.92 -34.67 23.66
CA LEU A 1096 -9.78 -35.49 24.08
C LEU A 1096 -10.25 -36.80 24.73
N LYS A 1097 -11.22 -36.71 25.64
CA LYS A 1097 -11.80 -37.86 26.34
C LYS A 1097 -12.47 -38.85 25.38
N ALA A 1098 -13.20 -38.33 24.38
CA ALA A 1098 -13.90 -39.14 23.40
C ALA A 1098 -12.98 -39.67 22.27
N GLY A 1099 -11.74 -39.17 22.18
CA GLY A 1099 -10.75 -39.64 21.21
C GLY A 1099 -10.93 -39.07 19.81
N TYR A 1100 -11.41 -37.83 19.69
CA TYR A 1100 -11.57 -37.15 18.41
C TYR A 1100 -10.19 -37.02 17.72
N ALA A 1101 -10.18 -37.01 16.39
CA ALA A 1101 -8.94 -36.87 15.61
C ALA A 1101 -8.40 -35.43 15.62
N GLY A 1102 -9.19 -34.46 16.05
CA GLY A 1102 -8.73 -33.10 16.27
C GLY A 1102 -9.82 -32.03 16.17
N GLY A 1103 -9.45 -30.80 15.86
CA GLY A 1103 -10.39 -29.71 15.60
C GLY A 1103 -9.73 -28.44 15.05
N TYR A 1104 -10.56 -27.55 14.50
CA TYR A 1104 -10.17 -26.21 14.05
C TYR A 1104 -10.82 -25.15 14.92
N MET A 1105 -10.01 -24.43 15.69
CA MET A 1105 -10.49 -23.32 16.50
C MET A 1105 -10.82 -22.12 15.60
N TRP A 1106 -12.00 -21.53 15.81
CA TRP A 1106 -12.42 -20.28 15.17
C TRP A 1106 -12.10 -19.09 16.10
N SER A 1107 -11.18 -18.18 15.74
CA SER A 1107 -10.29 -18.22 14.56
C SER A 1107 -8.90 -17.63 14.83
N LEU A 1108 -7.98 -17.78 13.86
CA LEU A 1108 -6.69 -17.08 13.87
C LEU A 1108 -6.88 -15.56 13.88
N ASN A 1109 -7.86 -15.11 13.11
CA ASN A 1109 -8.16 -13.72 12.79
C ASN A 1109 -8.74 -12.96 14.00
N PRO A 1110 -8.17 -11.80 14.38
CA PRO A 1110 -8.74 -10.92 15.41
C PRO A 1110 -10.12 -10.35 15.03
N GLU A 1111 -10.41 -10.22 13.73
CA GLU A 1111 -11.64 -9.60 13.20
C GLU A 1111 -12.89 -10.45 13.41
N SER A 1112 -12.76 -11.69 13.91
CA SER A 1112 -13.90 -12.56 14.19
C SER A 1112 -14.85 -11.93 15.19
N ALA A 1113 -16.10 -11.71 14.77
CA ALA A 1113 -17.13 -11.03 15.56
C ALA A 1113 -18.10 -12.01 16.23
N TYR A 1114 -18.45 -11.71 17.48
CA TYR A 1114 -19.37 -12.47 18.34
C TYR A 1114 -20.48 -11.55 18.86
N GLN A 1115 -21.66 -12.10 19.07
CA GLN A 1115 -22.88 -11.33 19.34
C GLN A 1115 -23.21 -11.19 20.83
N PHE A 1116 -22.65 -12.01 21.72
CA PHE A 1116 -23.04 -12.03 23.13
C PHE A 1116 -21.85 -12.02 24.10
N ASN A 1117 -21.81 -11.04 25.00
CA ASN A 1117 -20.82 -11.00 26.08
C ASN A 1117 -21.25 -10.07 27.24
N PRO A 1118 -21.74 -10.60 28.39
CA PRO A 1118 -22.09 -12.00 28.65
C PRO A 1118 -23.49 -12.36 28.09
N ALA A 1119 -24.10 -13.45 28.56
CA ALA A 1119 -25.35 -14.01 28.01
C ALA A 1119 -26.57 -13.06 27.98
N ASP A 1120 -26.54 -12.00 28.79
CA ASP A 1120 -27.59 -10.97 28.92
C ASP A 1120 -27.29 -9.70 28.12
N LYS A 1121 -26.18 -9.67 27.36
CA LYS A 1121 -25.75 -8.51 26.60
C LYS A 1121 -25.46 -8.88 25.15
N TYR A 1122 -26.36 -8.46 24.28
CA TYR A 1122 -26.14 -8.46 22.84
C TYR A 1122 -25.25 -7.28 22.42
N GLY A 1123 -24.37 -7.49 21.45
CA GLY A 1123 -23.45 -6.48 20.95
C GLY A 1123 -22.58 -7.02 19.82
N THR A 1124 -21.47 -6.35 19.53
CA THR A 1124 -20.41 -6.85 18.64
C THR A 1124 -19.11 -6.88 19.42
N PHE A 1125 -18.54 -8.07 19.55
CA PHE A 1125 -17.29 -8.30 20.28
C PHE A 1125 -16.32 -9.03 19.36
N THR A 1126 -15.11 -8.52 19.18
CA THR A 1126 -14.12 -9.14 18.30
C THR A 1126 -13.03 -9.84 19.10
N GLU A 1127 -12.64 -11.04 18.68
CA GLU A 1127 -11.50 -11.75 19.25
C GLU A 1127 -11.01 -12.89 18.34
N GLY A 1128 -9.70 -13.01 18.23
CA GLY A 1128 -9.02 -14.13 17.60
C GLY A 1128 -7.82 -14.61 18.40
N LEU A 1129 -7.09 -15.56 17.82
CA LEU A 1129 -5.84 -16.07 18.38
C LEU A 1129 -4.72 -15.02 18.33
N LEU A 1130 -4.77 -14.12 17.35
CA LEU A 1130 -3.97 -12.90 17.29
C LEU A 1130 -4.80 -11.70 17.75
N GLU A 1131 -4.11 -10.65 18.20
CA GLU A 1131 -4.70 -9.32 18.42
C GLU A 1131 -4.76 -8.53 17.10
N ASP A 1132 -5.48 -7.40 17.11
CA ASP A 1132 -5.80 -6.59 15.91
C ASP A 1132 -4.57 -6.14 15.08
N ASP A 1133 -3.38 -6.14 15.68
CA ASP A 1133 -2.13 -5.80 14.99
C ASP A 1133 -1.57 -6.93 14.11
N TRP A 1134 -2.11 -8.15 14.19
CA TRP A 1134 -1.60 -9.36 13.52
C TRP A 1134 -0.15 -9.75 13.88
N LEU A 1135 0.42 -9.12 14.90
CA LEU A 1135 1.80 -9.31 15.37
C LEU A 1135 1.85 -9.79 16.82
N THR A 1136 0.80 -9.55 17.60
CA THR A 1136 0.71 -9.90 19.02
C THR A 1136 -0.22 -11.10 19.19
N PRO A 1137 0.25 -12.23 19.72
CA PRO A 1137 -0.63 -13.34 20.08
C PRO A 1137 -1.50 -13.00 21.29
N ASN A 1138 -2.76 -13.38 21.25
CA ASN A 1138 -3.63 -13.38 22.42
C ASN A 1138 -3.16 -14.48 23.39
N LYS A 1139 -2.35 -14.11 24.38
CA LYS A 1139 -1.68 -15.06 25.29
C LYS A 1139 -2.67 -15.95 26.05
N VAL A 1140 -3.82 -15.40 26.46
CA VAL A 1140 -4.81 -16.15 27.23
C VAL A 1140 -5.50 -17.18 26.34
N PHE A 1141 -5.86 -16.80 25.12
CA PHE A 1141 -6.46 -17.72 24.15
C PHE A 1141 -5.46 -18.80 23.72
N MET A 1142 -4.21 -18.42 23.44
CA MET A 1142 -3.12 -19.34 23.13
C MET A 1142 -2.90 -20.38 24.22
N GLN A 1143 -2.84 -19.97 25.49
CA GLN A 1143 -2.74 -20.88 26.65
C GLN A 1143 -3.92 -21.85 26.73
N GLY A 1144 -5.14 -21.39 26.43
CA GLY A 1144 -6.32 -22.26 26.32
C GLY A 1144 -6.13 -23.35 25.27
N MET A 1145 -5.62 -22.98 24.10
CA MET A 1145 -5.41 -23.90 22.98
C MET A 1145 -4.22 -24.85 23.19
N GLU A 1146 -3.39 -24.66 24.24
CA GLU A 1146 -2.36 -25.64 24.61
C GLU A 1146 -2.95 -26.98 25.05
N ALA A 1147 -4.19 -27.01 25.57
CA ALA A 1147 -4.86 -28.26 25.92
C ALA A 1147 -5.01 -29.21 24.72
N MET A 1148 -5.15 -28.66 23.51
CA MET A 1148 -5.18 -29.44 22.26
C MET A 1148 -3.86 -30.16 21.96
N ASN A 1149 -2.75 -29.82 22.64
CA ASN A 1149 -1.51 -30.59 22.53
C ASN A 1149 -1.67 -32.04 23.02
N GLY A 1150 -2.73 -32.33 23.79
CA GLY A 1150 -3.11 -33.68 24.21
C GLY A 1150 -3.79 -34.52 23.13
N ILE A 1151 -4.08 -33.97 21.94
CA ILE A 1151 -4.71 -34.70 20.84
C ILE A 1151 -3.84 -35.89 20.44
N LYS A 1152 -4.48 -37.06 20.33
CA LYS A 1152 -3.79 -38.30 19.98
C LYS A 1152 -3.13 -38.17 18.60
N ASN A 1153 -1.88 -38.62 18.51
CA ASN A 1153 -1.09 -38.56 17.28
C ASN A 1153 -0.81 -37.14 16.75
N LEU A 1154 -0.92 -36.08 17.57
CA LEU A 1154 -0.57 -34.73 17.15
C LEU A 1154 0.91 -34.64 16.75
N LYS A 1155 1.15 -34.28 15.49
CA LYS A 1155 2.48 -34.09 14.89
C LYS A 1155 2.35 -33.31 13.58
N MET A 1156 3.42 -32.67 13.13
CA MET A 1156 3.47 -32.08 11.79
C MET A 1156 3.22 -33.15 10.72
N PHE A 1157 2.55 -32.80 9.63
CA PHE A 1157 2.13 -33.77 8.62
C PHE A 1157 3.34 -34.39 7.89
N PRO A 1158 3.30 -35.70 7.60
CA PRO A 1158 4.44 -36.38 7.00
C PRO A 1158 4.58 -36.03 5.51
N CYS A 1159 5.73 -35.47 5.14
CA CYS A 1159 6.20 -35.40 3.77
C CYS A 1159 6.93 -36.71 3.42
N PHE A 1160 6.30 -37.57 2.62
CA PHE A 1160 6.94 -38.79 2.13
C PHE A 1160 7.81 -38.47 0.91
N PRO A 1161 9.08 -38.88 0.85
CA PRO A 1161 9.95 -38.58 -0.29
C PRO A 1161 9.46 -39.28 -1.56
N GLN A 1162 9.50 -38.58 -2.69
CA GLN A 1162 9.30 -39.20 -4.00
C GLN A 1162 10.44 -40.20 -4.28
N LYS A 1163 10.11 -41.39 -4.78
CA LYS A 1163 11.14 -42.30 -5.29
C LYS A 1163 11.90 -41.64 -6.44
N GLU A 1164 13.21 -41.47 -6.29
CA GLU A 1164 14.09 -41.12 -7.40
C GLU A 1164 13.97 -42.23 -8.46
N THR A 1165 13.43 -41.91 -9.64
CA THR A 1165 13.68 -42.71 -10.83
C THR A 1165 15.19 -42.70 -11.07
N PRO A 1166 15.87 -43.86 -11.18
CA PRO A 1166 17.27 -43.89 -11.58
C PRO A 1166 17.41 -43.11 -12.88
N LYS A 1167 18.29 -42.11 -12.93
CA LYS A 1167 18.59 -41.41 -14.18
C LYS A 1167 19.13 -42.44 -15.19
N PRO A 1168 18.60 -42.49 -16.43
CA PRO A 1168 19.12 -43.38 -17.47
C PRO A 1168 20.56 -43.05 -17.85
#